data_AF-A0A1A9MEV9-F1
#
_entry.id   AF-A0A1A9MEV9-F1
#
_cell.length_a   1.000
_cell.length_b   1.000
_cell.length_c   1.000
_cell.angle_alpha   90.00
_cell.angle_beta   90.00
_cell.angle_gamma   90.00
#
_symmetry.space_group_name_H-M   'P 1'
#
loop_
_entity.id
_entity.type
_entity.pdbx_description
1 polymer ?
#
loop_
_entity_poly.entity_id
_entity_poly.type
_entity_poly.pdbx_seq_one_letter_code
_entity_poly.pdbx_strand_id
1 'polypeptide(L)'
;MHQDTATVTELVTAMRRGALDLEAVLAALGRRAAMPDAEYRDGVETLWQLQRQQLLDDATVTTLVSRLDALRDAAAPTAAAPPSPLSPATPIDDDATVVMPRRAAAAPVEDDITRVQPAQPLPGDVPSLTSLGLGTQTGLGTQTGTGTGTGTAGTASLSSWQQLADAAGGDHASVGSLLKGRFLLERELGRGGMGVVYLARDERKVEARDRDPWLAVKVLSDEFRRHPDALVALQREARRSQKLAHDNIVRVYDFDKDRTLVFMTMEYIDGCDLKTLIREQAYNGMPLRQAWPLIDGMGRALSRAHAAGVVHSDFKPGNVMVTRDNVAKVFDFGIARAGKHAADVAGEQTVFDAATLGALTPAYASLEMIRGQAPTPADDLYALGCVCFELLTGKHPFDKLSAEVALREGRRPPPVPGLTRRQYATLCAAVAFPATHRLKRVEQLLDGLRQVPLRERALPLLGYGAAALAVVGTGGWGIHRYLHQQHLAEVIARFGAQDPQRYRDETQAMQALSSLEPDDRRRLLTDRSDLIEDFLLRRLDALWNPGNGRDDYRGALQVFALRDRLRLYSPSLDARRQTMEREKNERLNALDTALNRQLDAGLLFRSQPDNALATLDQVRRIDPQSSLLRHSALEVRLDEAIAQAVAAGQLAAARTEIDQARAAFPDSLRLQLRSAEVQVAEQQARRPRATAPLDAAGARQALAAALAQPATDPVWRDRVAAALAVLPPAERSTQRSAVAETIAGVVAAQADPAQLAGAQALVEFGLGLVPQSGALLAQRTRLQTLEQQLQQALARESAEAELAGRVESLRRAAAANDLGKTTDALARIRSLQPDHPMLRSEGPQLLAQVYRNTADAAFAKGRYAQAAELLAQAQQRLGQRAELHQAQERYAVVAAVMAAGDLPAAERRPLGQRLQALYRSDAAAMAQLEAQMKAAGQLPDGTLSARLQRAPASDAPAPDSVPTGRTGEAAAAAVAARPARGKSAPRPAAVTGAPRAAGAATAPAGLDDEASLPPVPTGPDPCGGAGLPGRGAACFDTLGDTRGPMLVVVPGLNGGQPYALSRGEVAVADFNLFCQATGRCTAQAASTPELARAPVRNISLSQARAYLRWLTIGSGGWRYRLPSDAEWLHAAQAGANWRQAEDSNCVPPNANAADAVRAPVSARGRDANPWGLINLTGNVWEWVSSGAGVQARGGSFASYWSDCTVQASRADNGSAQPDVGFRVLRELP
;
A
#
# COMPACT_ATOMS: atom_id res chain seq x y z
N MET A 1 51.31 29.09 19.17
CA MET A 1 51.03 27.92 18.32
C MET A 1 52.06 27.90 17.21
N HIS A 2 52.55 26.73 16.79
CA HIS A 2 53.24 26.63 15.50
C HIS A 2 52.19 26.78 14.38
N GLN A 3 52.42 27.70 13.45
CA GLN A 3 51.47 28.00 12.37
C GLN A 3 51.47 26.91 11.29
N ASP A 4 52.57 26.19 11.17
CA ASP A 4 52.88 25.30 10.05
C ASP A 4 51.98 24.05 10.04
N THR A 5 51.54 23.60 11.23
CA THR A 5 50.65 22.43 11.42
C THR A 5 49.17 22.79 11.57
N ALA A 6 48.79 24.08 11.58
CA ALA A 6 47.40 24.50 11.70
C ALA A 6 46.62 24.22 10.40
N THR A 7 45.41 23.67 10.52
CA THR A 7 44.55 23.35 9.37
C THR A 7 44.07 24.61 8.64
N VAL A 8 43.66 24.46 7.37
CA VAL A 8 43.06 25.56 6.58
C VAL A 8 41.92 26.23 7.34
N THR A 9 41.04 25.41 7.92
CA THR A 9 39.85 25.81 8.68
C THR A 9 40.22 26.59 9.96
N GLU A 10 41.31 26.23 10.64
CA GLU A 10 41.85 27.00 11.78
C GLU A 10 42.49 28.33 11.35
N LEU A 11 43.32 28.32 10.31
CA LEU A 11 44.00 29.52 9.79
C LEU A 11 42.98 30.57 9.33
N VAL A 12 41.97 30.17 8.55
CA VAL A 12 40.89 31.03 8.09
C VAL A 12 39.99 31.50 9.26
N THR A 13 39.77 30.66 10.27
CA THR A 13 39.03 31.07 11.48
C THR A 13 39.82 32.06 12.34
N ALA A 14 41.15 31.94 12.42
CA ALA A 14 42.02 32.91 13.08
C ALA A 14 42.06 34.25 12.32
N MET A 15 42.10 34.20 10.98
CA MET A 15 42.01 35.38 10.12
C MET A 15 40.69 36.13 10.31
N ARG A 16 39.55 35.41 10.31
CA ARG A 16 38.21 35.98 10.58
C ARG A 16 38.06 36.57 11.99
N ARG A 17 38.95 36.21 12.93
CA ARG A 17 39.03 36.78 14.29
C ARG A 17 40.01 37.95 14.40
N GLY A 18 40.65 38.38 13.30
CA GLY A 18 41.68 39.41 13.29
C GLY A 18 42.99 39.01 13.97
N ALA A 19 43.21 37.71 14.19
CA ALA A 19 44.41 37.17 14.83
C ALA A 19 45.51 36.77 13.82
N LEU A 20 45.18 36.76 12.53
CA LEU A 20 46.07 36.67 11.38
C LEU A 20 45.52 37.60 10.28
N ASP A 21 46.39 38.05 9.39
CA ASP A 21 45.99 38.65 8.11
C ASP A 21 46.12 37.64 6.96
N LEU A 22 45.73 38.06 5.75
CA LEU A 22 45.74 37.21 4.57
C LEU A 22 47.17 36.81 4.15
N GLU A 23 48.15 37.69 4.31
CA GLU A 23 49.56 37.36 4.02
C GLU A 23 50.10 36.32 5.00
N ALA A 24 49.81 36.43 6.30
CA ALA A 24 50.21 35.44 7.30
C ALA A 24 49.57 34.06 7.05
N VAL A 25 48.32 34.00 6.58
CA VAL A 25 47.65 32.75 6.18
C VAL A 25 48.29 32.17 4.92
N LEU A 26 48.51 32.98 3.88
CA LEU A 26 49.17 32.55 2.64
C LEU A 26 50.63 32.12 2.88
N ALA A 27 51.32 32.73 3.84
CA ALA A 27 52.68 32.36 4.26
C ALA A 27 52.72 31.13 5.18
N ALA A 28 51.64 30.84 5.93
CA ALA A 28 51.50 29.57 6.66
C ALA A 28 51.23 28.40 5.71
N LEU A 29 50.25 28.56 4.80
CA LEU A 29 49.97 27.58 3.74
C LEU A 29 51.18 27.40 2.81
N GLY A 30 51.87 28.50 2.46
CA GLY A 30 53.04 28.49 1.58
C GLY A 30 54.31 27.88 2.17
N ARG A 31 54.33 27.52 3.46
CA ARG A 31 55.39 26.71 4.09
C ARG A 31 55.14 25.20 3.99
N ARG A 32 53.97 24.77 3.49
CA ARG A 32 53.68 23.36 3.22
C ARG A 32 54.13 22.97 1.81
N ALA A 33 54.65 21.75 1.67
CA ALA A 33 55.13 21.24 0.38
C ALA A 33 54.01 20.62 -0.49
N ALA A 34 52.97 20.07 0.14
CA ALA A 34 51.81 19.45 -0.49
C ALA A 34 50.62 19.46 0.48
N MET A 35 49.40 19.25 -0.03
CA MET A 35 48.18 19.12 0.78
C MET A 35 47.39 17.84 0.42
N PRO A 36 46.97 17.02 1.39
CA PRO A 36 46.12 15.85 1.13
C PRO A 36 44.73 16.23 0.60
N ASP A 37 44.19 15.44 -0.33
CA ASP A 37 42.86 15.64 -0.94
C ASP A 37 41.70 15.78 0.07
N ALA A 38 41.83 15.26 1.27
CA ALA A 38 40.84 15.40 2.34
C ALA A 38 40.87 16.81 2.96
N GLU A 39 42.05 17.32 3.31
CA GLU A 39 42.23 18.66 3.89
C GLU A 39 41.98 19.76 2.83
N TYR A 40 42.39 19.52 1.58
CA TYR A 40 42.06 20.39 0.44
C TYR A 40 40.54 20.58 0.31
N ARG A 41 39.76 19.49 0.32
CA ARG A 41 38.29 19.57 0.17
C ARG A 41 37.60 20.25 1.34
N ASP A 42 38.02 19.98 2.58
CA ASP A 42 37.46 20.64 3.77
C ASP A 42 37.76 22.15 3.78
N GLY A 43 39.00 22.52 3.46
CA GLY A 43 39.42 23.92 3.34
C GLY A 43 38.68 24.69 2.25
N VAL A 44 38.49 24.08 1.07
CA VAL A 44 37.78 24.70 -0.05
C VAL A 44 36.27 24.83 0.23
N GLU A 45 35.59 23.80 0.74
CA GLU A 45 34.18 23.91 1.11
C GLU A 45 33.97 24.95 2.23
N THR A 46 34.87 25.01 3.21
CA THR A 46 34.88 26.06 4.27
C THR A 46 34.99 27.46 3.67
N LEU A 47 35.87 27.69 2.70
CA LEU A 47 36.01 28.99 2.02
C LEU A 47 34.75 29.36 1.26
N TRP A 48 34.19 28.47 0.44
CA TRP A 48 32.92 28.70 -0.25
C TRP A 48 31.74 28.88 0.70
N GLN A 49 31.73 28.22 1.87
CA GLN A 49 30.70 28.40 2.90
C GLN A 49 30.78 29.81 3.50
N LEU A 50 31.98 30.30 3.83
CA LEU A 50 32.18 31.65 4.36
C LEU A 50 31.88 32.74 3.33
N GLN A 51 32.18 32.50 2.04
CA GLN A 51 31.78 33.39 0.96
C GLN A 51 30.25 33.48 0.81
N ARG A 52 29.56 32.34 0.81
CA ARG A 52 28.07 32.28 0.78
C ARG A 52 27.42 32.95 1.99
N GLN A 53 28.15 33.11 3.10
CA GLN A 53 27.74 33.86 4.30
C GLN A 53 28.19 35.34 4.29
N GLN A 54 28.85 35.82 3.23
CA GLN A 54 29.44 37.15 3.11
C GLN A 54 30.46 37.48 4.23
N LEU A 55 31.10 36.46 4.79
CA LEU A 55 32.12 36.58 5.85
C LEU A 55 33.56 36.64 5.31
N LEU A 56 33.74 36.38 4.01
CA LEU A 56 34.95 36.62 3.23
C LEU A 56 34.52 37.16 1.86
N ASP A 57 35.34 38.02 1.26
CA ASP A 57 35.14 38.54 -0.08
C ASP A 57 35.63 37.56 -1.17
N ASP A 58 35.12 37.74 -2.38
CA ASP A 58 35.34 36.88 -3.54
C ASP A 58 36.83 36.82 -3.96
N ALA A 59 37.56 37.94 -3.83
CA ALA A 59 38.97 38.01 -4.18
C ALA A 59 39.85 37.27 -3.17
N THR A 60 39.60 37.46 -1.86
CA THR A 60 40.26 36.69 -0.79
C THR A 60 40.01 35.19 -0.95
N VAL A 61 38.78 34.79 -1.23
CA VAL A 61 38.41 33.37 -1.40
C VAL A 61 39.09 32.78 -2.64
N THR A 62 39.03 33.46 -3.78
CA THR A 62 39.73 33.03 -5.01
C THR A 62 41.24 32.91 -4.81
N THR A 63 41.85 33.84 -4.07
CA THR A 63 43.30 33.83 -3.74
C THR A 63 43.66 32.64 -2.84
N LEU A 64 42.81 32.31 -1.87
CA LEU A 64 43.04 31.16 -0.98
C LEU A 64 42.79 29.82 -1.68
N VAL A 65 41.69 29.68 -2.43
CA VAL A 65 41.39 28.44 -3.19
C VAL A 65 42.49 28.14 -4.20
N SER A 66 42.92 29.11 -5.01
CA SER A 66 44.02 28.92 -5.98
C SER A 66 45.36 28.56 -5.32
N ARG A 67 45.62 29.02 -4.08
CA ARG A 67 46.78 28.59 -3.30
C ARG A 67 46.66 27.15 -2.78
N LEU A 68 45.44 26.68 -2.49
CA LEU A 68 45.16 25.30 -2.09
C LEU A 68 45.24 24.33 -3.28
N ASP A 69 44.73 24.71 -4.46
CA ASP A 69 44.89 23.94 -5.71
C ASP A 69 46.37 23.70 -6.02
N ALA A 70 47.20 24.75 -5.96
CA ALA A 70 48.64 24.65 -6.19
C ALA A 70 49.37 23.73 -5.18
N LEU A 71 48.80 23.53 -3.98
CA LEU A 71 49.32 22.59 -2.98
C LEU A 71 48.79 21.16 -3.15
N ARG A 72 47.61 20.98 -3.76
CA ARG A 72 47.07 19.67 -4.13
C ARG A 72 47.79 19.10 -5.36
N ASP A 73 47.97 19.90 -6.40
CA ASP A 73 48.55 19.42 -7.67
C ASP A 73 50.05 19.06 -7.54
N ALA A 74 50.72 19.64 -6.54
CA ALA A 74 52.07 19.23 -6.10
C ALA A 74 52.14 17.84 -5.43
N ALA A 75 51.00 17.23 -5.09
CA ALA A 75 50.93 15.92 -4.41
C ALA A 75 50.84 14.71 -5.36
N ALA A 76 50.70 14.92 -6.67
CA ALA A 76 50.46 13.86 -7.65
C ALA A 76 51.77 13.16 -8.12
N PRO A 77 51.94 11.84 -7.93
CA PRO A 77 53.15 11.11 -8.35
C PRO A 77 53.14 10.72 -9.85
N THR A 78 54.34 10.56 -10.42
CA THR A 78 54.58 10.42 -11.87
C THR A 78 54.64 8.97 -12.41
N ALA A 79 53.91 8.74 -13.50
CA ALA A 79 54.12 7.83 -14.65
C ALA A 79 54.84 6.46 -14.52
N ALA A 80 54.18 5.41 -15.03
CA ALA A 80 54.78 4.17 -15.55
C ALA A 80 53.92 3.60 -16.73
N ALA A 81 54.46 2.67 -17.54
CA ALA A 81 53.97 2.38 -18.92
C ALA A 81 53.59 0.89 -19.22
N PRO A 82 52.92 0.58 -20.36
CA PRO A 82 52.33 -0.74 -20.71
C PRO A 82 53.08 -1.49 -21.87
N PRO A 83 52.55 -2.55 -22.55
CA PRO A 83 51.92 -3.82 -22.10
C PRO A 83 52.39 -5.12 -22.86
N SER A 84 51.83 -6.29 -22.49
CA SER A 84 51.62 -7.51 -23.35
C SER A 84 52.84 -8.35 -23.81
N PRO A 85 52.69 -9.56 -24.42
CA PRO A 85 51.54 -10.50 -24.49
C PRO A 85 51.89 -11.97 -24.08
N LEU A 86 50.90 -12.88 -24.07
CA LEU A 86 50.97 -14.17 -24.81
C LEU A 86 49.60 -14.88 -24.91
N SER A 87 49.43 -15.69 -25.96
CA SER A 87 48.22 -16.42 -26.44
C SER A 87 48.72 -17.70 -27.16
N PRO A 88 47.92 -18.74 -27.54
CA PRO A 88 46.54 -18.62 -28.07
C PRO A 88 45.49 -19.77 -27.87
N ALA A 89 44.21 -19.36 -27.89
CA ALA A 89 43.08 -19.82 -28.73
C ALA A 89 42.55 -21.29 -28.80
N THR A 90 41.25 -21.43 -28.45
CA THR A 90 40.11 -22.08 -29.22
C THR A 90 40.12 -23.61 -29.50
N PRO A 91 38.95 -24.27 -29.75
CA PRO A 91 37.64 -23.74 -30.17
C PRO A 91 36.40 -24.22 -29.38
N ILE A 92 35.22 -23.86 -29.92
CA ILE A 92 33.85 -24.17 -29.49
C ILE A 92 33.30 -25.30 -30.38
N ASP A 93 32.46 -26.21 -29.85
CA ASP A 93 31.24 -26.70 -30.55
C ASP A 93 30.22 -27.28 -29.56
N ASP A 94 28.99 -27.49 -30.02
CA ASP A 94 27.77 -27.74 -29.23
C ASP A 94 27.37 -29.23 -29.03
N ASP A 95 26.29 -29.43 -28.25
CA ASP A 95 25.31 -30.54 -28.22
C ASP A 95 25.72 -31.98 -28.61
N ALA A 96 25.58 -32.91 -27.66
CA ALA A 96 24.68 -34.08 -27.82
C ALA A 96 24.42 -34.85 -26.52
N THR A 97 23.21 -35.41 -26.42
CA THR A 97 22.68 -36.13 -25.25
C THR A 97 22.93 -37.66 -25.29
N VAL A 98 22.68 -38.32 -24.14
CA VAL A 98 22.12 -39.69 -24.00
C VAL A 98 23.06 -40.94 -23.93
N VAL A 99 23.02 -41.58 -22.74
CA VAL A 99 23.08 -43.04 -22.43
C VAL A 99 24.42 -43.81 -22.54
N MET A 100 25.02 -44.06 -21.36
CA MET A 100 25.14 -45.37 -20.65
C MET A 100 25.46 -46.64 -21.47
N PRO A 101 26.31 -47.59 -20.97
CA PRO A 101 25.89 -48.35 -19.77
C PRO A 101 26.96 -49.09 -18.89
N ARG A 102 26.51 -49.50 -17.68
CA ARG A 102 26.83 -50.80 -16.99
C ARG A 102 28.27 -51.02 -16.46
N ARG A 103 28.59 -51.94 -15.51
CA ARG A 103 27.93 -52.72 -14.40
C ARG A 103 29.10 -53.46 -13.66
N ALA A 104 29.01 -54.25 -12.58
CA ALA A 104 28.00 -54.64 -11.58
C ALA A 104 28.78 -55.10 -10.29
N ALA A 105 28.17 -55.16 -9.10
CA ALA A 105 27.63 -56.38 -8.43
C ALA A 105 28.42 -56.68 -7.13
N ALA A 106 27.85 -57.28 -6.07
CA ALA A 106 26.46 -57.45 -5.65
C ALA A 106 26.43 -57.85 -4.14
N ALA A 107 25.24 -57.87 -3.52
CA ALA A 107 24.96 -58.62 -2.26
C ALA A 107 24.76 -60.14 -2.60
N PRO A 108 24.33 -61.09 -1.72
CA PRO A 108 23.27 -60.97 -0.69
C PRO A 108 23.39 -61.91 0.56
N VAL A 109 22.24 -62.14 1.22
CA VAL A 109 21.82 -63.26 2.12
C VAL A 109 21.83 -63.01 3.64
N GLU A 110 20.79 -63.53 4.30
CA GLU A 110 20.45 -63.51 5.73
C GLU A 110 20.83 -64.83 6.42
N ASP A 111 20.98 -64.87 7.75
CA ASP A 111 20.48 -66.01 8.58
C ASP A 111 20.45 -65.68 10.09
N ASP A 112 19.87 -66.59 10.89
CA ASP A 112 19.53 -66.46 12.33
C ASP A 112 20.67 -66.91 13.30
N ILE A 113 20.31 -67.27 14.55
CA ILE A 113 20.95 -68.16 15.55
C ILE A 113 22.20 -67.74 16.39
N THR A 114 21.90 -67.29 17.64
CA THR A 114 22.38 -67.89 18.94
C THR A 114 23.78 -67.57 19.56
N ARG A 115 23.78 -66.74 20.64
CA ARG A 115 24.73 -66.69 21.82
C ARG A 115 26.22 -66.31 21.51
N VAL A 116 27.17 -66.05 22.45
CA VAL A 116 27.44 -66.42 23.87
C VAL A 116 28.15 -65.28 24.68
N GLN A 117 28.20 -65.42 26.02
CA GLN A 117 28.93 -64.66 27.09
C GLN A 117 30.44 -65.04 27.22
N PRO A 118 31.25 -64.80 28.31
CA PRO A 118 31.10 -64.13 29.64
C PRO A 118 32.15 -62.99 29.88
N ALA A 119 32.62 -62.50 31.05
CA ALA A 119 32.48 -62.69 32.53
C ALA A 119 32.77 -61.30 33.23
N GLN A 120 32.77 -60.98 34.54
CA GLN A 120 32.82 -61.63 35.89
C GLN A 120 34.19 -62.18 36.37
N PRO A 121 34.64 -61.88 37.62
CA PRO A 121 34.09 -62.39 38.91
C PRO A 121 33.50 -61.28 39.84
N LEU A 122 32.68 -61.49 40.89
CA LEU A 122 32.37 -62.59 41.86
C LEU A 122 33.26 -62.62 43.13
N PRO A 123 32.77 -63.18 44.28
CA PRO A 123 31.41 -63.68 44.61
C PRO A 123 30.48 -62.52 45.09
N GLY A 124 29.32 -62.65 45.78
CA GLY A 124 28.51 -63.76 46.32
C GLY A 124 27.39 -63.20 47.23
N ASP A 125 26.36 -63.91 47.74
CA ASP A 125 25.80 -65.25 47.48
C ASP A 125 24.28 -65.28 47.86
N VAL A 126 23.69 -66.41 48.27
CA VAL A 126 22.22 -66.69 48.31
C VAL A 126 21.85 -67.74 49.42
N PRO A 127 20.58 -68.19 49.69
CA PRO A 127 19.35 -68.20 48.87
C PRO A 127 18.00 -67.88 49.57
N SER A 128 16.89 -67.99 48.80
CA SER A 128 15.49 -67.97 49.24
C SER A 128 14.84 -69.36 49.18
N LEU A 129 13.75 -69.62 49.92
CA LEU A 129 12.85 -70.78 49.72
C LEU A 129 11.41 -70.51 50.22
N THR A 130 10.47 -71.39 49.88
CA THR A 130 9.01 -71.12 49.88
C THR A 130 8.18 -72.23 50.57
N SER A 131 7.28 -71.92 51.52
CA SER A 131 6.04 -72.70 51.78
C SER A 131 5.10 -72.13 52.86
N LEU A 132 3.78 -72.20 52.58
CA LEU A 132 2.62 -72.53 53.45
C LEU A 132 2.74 -72.50 54.99
N GLY A 133 1.74 -71.92 55.68
CA GLY A 133 1.47 -72.11 57.13
C GLY A 133 0.19 -71.42 57.64
N LEU A 134 -0.47 -72.00 58.66
CA LEU A 134 -1.66 -71.45 59.35
C LEU A 134 -1.32 -70.94 60.77
N GLY A 135 -2.18 -70.06 61.32
CA GLY A 135 -2.29 -69.75 62.76
C GLY A 135 -2.00 -68.28 63.10
N THR A 136 -2.91 -67.40 63.56
CA THR A 136 -3.89 -67.38 64.69
C THR A 136 -3.32 -66.89 66.04
N GLN A 137 -3.99 -65.88 66.61
CA GLN A 137 -3.84 -65.32 67.98
C GLN A 137 -2.56 -64.47 68.23
N THR A 138 -2.48 -63.48 69.14
CA THR A 138 -3.37 -63.09 70.27
C THR A 138 -3.23 -61.59 70.67
N GLY A 139 -4.19 -61.03 71.43
CA GLY A 139 -4.06 -59.79 72.24
C GLY A 139 -4.60 -58.51 71.57
N LEU A 140 -5.49 -57.67 72.13
CA LEU A 140 -5.67 -57.10 73.48
C LEU A 140 -4.44 -56.35 74.02
N GLY A 141 -4.52 -55.12 74.56
CA GLY A 141 -5.65 -54.19 74.80
C GLY A 141 -5.18 -52.72 74.75
N THR A 142 -5.80 -51.71 75.37
CA THR A 142 -6.92 -51.68 76.34
C THR A 142 -7.49 -50.24 76.46
N GLN A 143 -8.76 -50.10 76.87
CA GLN A 143 -9.37 -49.16 77.87
C GLN A 143 -8.73 -47.77 78.18
N THR A 144 -9.42 -46.68 78.58
CA THR A 144 -10.79 -46.38 79.09
C THR A 144 -11.04 -44.85 78.94
N GLY A 145 -12.19 -44.21 79.23
CA GLY A 145 -13.46 -44.61 79.86
C GLY A 145 -14.25 -43.37 80.37
N THR A 146 -15.41 -43.59 81.03
CA THR A 146 -16.37 -42.56 81.56
C THR A 146 -17.11 -41.73 80.48
N GLY A 147 -18.38 -41.31 80.59
CA GLY A 147 -19.40 -41.31 81.67
C GLY A 147 -19.96 -39.88 81.81
N THR A 148 -21.25 -39.54 82.00
CA THR A 148 -22.56 -40.21 82.30
C THR A 148 -23.70 -39.24 81.88
N GLY A 149 -25.01 -39.54 81.77
CA GLY A 149 -25.83 -40.74 81.94
C GLY A 149 -27.35 -40.37 82.09
N THR A 150 -28.27 -41.34 81.92
CA THR A 150 -29.76 -41.27 82.18
C THR A 150 -30.62 -40.25 81.41
N GLY A 151 -31.89 -40.50 81.05
CA GLY A 151 -32.78 -41.69 81.23
C GLY A 151 -34.28 -41.31 81.12
N THR A 152 -35.31 -42.18 81.03
CA THR A 152 -35.40 -43.64 80.73
C THR A 152 -36.89 -44.01 80.42
N ALA A 153 -37.29 -44.23 79.15
CA ALA A 153 -38.55 -44.89 78.75
C ALA A 153 -38.53 -45.25 77.23
N GLY A 154 -39.03 -46.38 76.73
CA GLY A 154 -39.52 -47.59 77.40
C GLY A 154 -39.77 -48.76 76.42
N THR A 155 -39.30 -49.96 76.80
CA THR A 155 -39.86 -51.32 76.59
C THR A 155 -41.13 -51.50 75.71
N ALA A 156 -41.26 -52.56 74.86
CA ALA A 156 -40.43 -53.77 74.66
C ALA A 156 -40.78 -54.55 73.37
N SER A 157 -39.97 -55.58 73.08
CA SER A 157 -40.35 -56.86 72.42
C SER A 157 -40.98 -56.86 71.02
N LEU A 158 -40.15 -57.05 69.99
CA LEU A 158 -40.54 -57.68 68.70
C LEU A 158 -39.59 -58.81 68.26
N SER A 159 -38.94 -59.47 69.22
CA SER A 159 -38.11 -60.67 69.02
C SER A 159 -38.95 -61.93 68.76
N SER A 160 -39.71 -61.91 67.67
CA SER A 160 -40.54 -63.03 67.19
C SER A 160 -40.83 -63.00 65.69
N TRP A 161 -40.65 -61.86 65.01
CA TRP A 161 -40.83 -61.75 63.55
C TRP A 161 -39.54 -61.83 62.75
N GLN A 162 -38.40 -61.53 63.36
CA GLN A 162 -37.10 -61.48 62.65
C GLN A 162 -36.63 -62.88 62.22
N GLN A 163 -36.89 -63.92 63.03
CA GLN A 163 -36.62 -65.32 62.68
C GLN A 163 -37.65 -65.96 61.72
N LEU A 164 -38.68 -65.21 61.29
CA LEU A 164 -39.58 -65.61 60.21
C LEU A 164 -39.28 -64.87 58.89
N ALA A 165 -38.57 -63.74 58.95
CA ALA A 165 -38.06 -63.05 57.75
C ALA A 165 -36.93 -63.87 57.07
N ASP A 166 -36.02 -64.45 57.87
CA ASP A 166 -34.91 -65.28 57.37
C ASP A 166 -35.36 -66.61 56.72
N ALA A 167 -36.65 -66.99 56.86
CA ALA A 167 -37.24 -68.20 56.28
C ALA A 167 -38.10 -67.94 55.02
N ALA A 168 -38.32 -66.67 54.64
CA ALA A 168 -39.11 -66.29 53.47
C ALA A 168 -38.48 -65.06 52.78
N GLY A 169 -37.45 -65.32 51.97
CA GLY A 169 -36.53 -64.29 51.48
C GLY A 169 -37.19 -63.12 50.74
N GLY A 170 -37.10 -61.93 51.35
CA GLY A 170 -37.28 -60.65 50.67
C GLY A 170 -35.93 -59.97 50.48
N ASP A 171 -35.61 -59.55 49.25
CA ASP A 171 -34.39 -58.75 49.03
C ASP A 171 -34.49 -57.44 49.81
N HIS A 172 -33.46 -57.12 50.60
CA HIS A 172 -33.25 -55.83 51.27
C HIS A 172 -31.86 -55.30 50.87
N ALA A 173 -31.77 -54.04 50.45
CA ALA A 173 -30.50 -53.42 50.06
C ALA A 173 -29.70 -52.97 51.30
N SER A 174 -28.47 -53.46 51.43
CA SER A 174 -27.49 -53.03 52.44
C SER A 174 -26.24 -52.44 51.80
N VAL A 175 -25.39 -51.80 52.60
CA VAL A 175 -23.97 -51.63 52.26
C VAL A 175 -23.37 -53.00 51.92
N GLY A 176 -22.54 -53.05 50.86
CA GLY A 176 -22.00 -54.28 50.28
C GLY A 176 -22.90 -54.96 49.22
N SER A 177 -24.16 -54.55 49.07
CA SER A 177 -25.05 -55.08 48.02
C SER A 177 -24.63 -54.59 46.63
N LEU A 178 -24.69 -55.46 45.62
CA LEU A 178 -24.43 -55.13 44.21
C LEU A 178 -25.72 -55.21 43.39
N LEU A 179 -26.35 -54.06 43.10
CA LEU A 179 -27.59 -54.02 42.32
C LEU A 179 -27.31 -54.15 40.83
N LYS A 180 -28.10 -54.97 40.12
CA LYS A 180 -28.01 -55.27 38.67
C LYS A 180 -26.65 -55.79 38.20
N GLY A 181 -25.80 -56.28 39.10
CA GLY A 181 -24.40 -56.60 38.77
C GLY A 181 -23.58 -55.37 38.36
N ARG A 182 -23.99 -54.15 38.76
CA ARG A 182 -23.40 -52.88 38.31
C ARG A 182 -23.18 -51.85 39.41
N PHE A 183 -24.13 -51.66 40.33
CA PHE A 183 -24.07 -50.60 41.33
C PHE A 183 -23.74 -51.17 42.71
N LEU A 184 -22.48 -51.09 43.12
CA LEU A 184 -22.03 -51.55 44.43
C LEU A 184 -22.33 -50.48 45.49
N LEU A 185 -23.18 -50.78 46.46
CA LEU A 185 -23.56 -49.84 47.52
C LEU A 185 -22.46 -49.78 48.58
N GLU A 186 -21.68 -48.69 48.63
CA GLU A 186 -20.52 -48.59 49.54
C GLU A 186 -20.83 -47.91 50.87
N ARG A 187 -21.74 -46.93 50.92
CA ARG A 187 -22.04 -46.20 52.17
C ARG A 187 -23.45 -45.62 52.17
N GLU A 188 -24.14 -45.63 53.31
CA GLU A 188 -25.38 -44.86 53.48
C GLU A 188 -25.08 -43.34 53.48
N LEU A 189 -25.80 -42.59 52.64
CA LEU A 189 -25.76 -41.12 52.58
C LEU A 189 -26.88 -40.51 53.42
N GLY A 190 -28.03 -41.16 53.51
CA GLY A 190 -29.16 -40.71 54.33
C GLY A 190 -30.40 -41.58 54.20
N ARG A 191 -31.33 -41.42 55.14
CA ARG A 191 -32.54 -42.25 55.27
C ARG A 191 -33.76 -41.39 55.55
N GLY A 192 -34.86 -41.66 54.85
CA GLY A 192 -36.13 -40.93 54.99
C GLY A 192 -37.33 -41.85 54.79
N GLY A 193 -38.54 -41.32 54.96
CA GLY A 193 -39.77 -42.14 54.95
C GLY A 193 -40.03 -42.91 53.65
N MET A 194 -39.54 -42.41 52.51
CA MET A 194 -39.70 -43.06 51.20
C MET A 194 -38.57 -44.05 50.84
N GLY A 195 -37.50 -44.15 51.63
CA GLY A 195 -36.36 -45.01 51.29
C GLY A 195 -35.00 -44.59 51.86
N VAL A 196 -33.94 -45.28 51.40
CA VAL A 196 -32.54 -45.07 51.80
C VAL A 196 -31.72 -44.63 50.60
N VAL A 197 -30.88 -43.61 50.78
CA VAL A 197 -29.92 -43.14 49.78
C VAL A 197 -28.53 -43.67 50.13
N TYR A 198 -27.88 -44.31 49.18
CA TYR A 198 -26.53 -44.85 49.27
C TYR A 198 -25.59 -44.14 48.28
N LEU A 199 -24.33 -43.96 48.66
CA LEU A 199 -23.22 -43.78 47.75
C LEU A 199 -22.93 -45.15 47.13
N ALA A 200 -22.87 -45.21 45.80
CA ALA A 200 -22.53 -46.43 45.09
C ALA A 200 -21.46 -46.18 44.03
N ARG A 201 -20.73 -47.25 43.72
CA ARG A 201 -19.76 -47.30 42.62
C ARG A 201 -20.40 -48.00 41.42
N ASP A 202 -20.29 -47.40 40.25
CA ASP A 202 -20.71 -48.00 38.97
C ASP A 202 -19.54 -48.83 38.41
N GLU A 203 -19.60 -50.15 38.57
CA GLU A 203 -18.53 -51.06 38.17
C GLU A 203 -18.23 -51.00 36.66
N ARG A 204 -19.19 -50.59 35.81
CA ARG A 204 -18.93 -50.37 34.38
C ARG A 204 -18.09 -49.13 34.12
N LYS A 205 -18.21 -48.09 34.97
CA LYS A 205 -17.31 -46.93 34.93
C LYS A 205 -15.90 -47.30 35.41
N VAL A 206 -15.79 -48.18 36.42
CA VAL A 206 -14.50 -48.71 36.89
C VAL A 206 -13.80 -49.51 35.80
N GLU A 207 -14.52 -50.42 35.13
CA GLU A 207 -14.04 -51.18 33.97
C GLU A 207 -13.54 -50.25 32.84
N ALA A 208 -14.31 -49.21 32.52
CA ALA A 208 -13.96 -48.18 31.54
C ALA A 208 -12.85 -47.19 31.98
N ARG A 209 -12.32 -47.33 33.21
CA ARG A 209 -11.33 -46.42 33.84
C ARG A 209 -11.78 -44.95 33.87
N ASP A 210 -13.06 -44.70 34.11
CA ASP A 210 -13.57 -43.36 34.40
C ASP A 210 -12.91 -42.80 35.67
N ARG A 211 -12.68 -41.48 35.69
CA ARG A 211 -12.12 -40.77 36.85
C ARG A 211 -13.13 -40.57 37.97
N ASP A 212 -14.42 -40.60 37.66
CA ASP A 212 -15.50 -40.48 38.64
C ASP A 212 -16.53 -41.62 38.49
N PRO A 213 -16.26 -42.80 39.09
CA PRO A 213 -17.17 -43.95 39.07
C PRO A 213 -18.34 -43.83 40.07
N TRP A 214 -18.48 -42.70 40.77
CA TRP A 214 -19.41 -42.56 41.89
C TRP A 214 -20.78 -42.01 41.48
N LEU A 215 -21.83 -42.51 42.13
CA LEU A 215 -23.21 -42.00 41.98
C LEU A 215 -24.03 -42.23 43.26
N ALA A 216 -25.19 -41.59 43.36
CA ALA A 216 -26.13 -41.81 44.45
C ALA A 216 -27.26 -42.77 44.01
N VAL A 217 -27.61 -43.73 44.85
CA VAL A 217 -28.69 -44.70 44.64
C VAL A 217 -29.74 -44.55 45.75
N LYS A 218 -30.96 -44.14 45.39
CA LYS A 218 -32.11 -44.09 46.28
C LYS A 218 -32.94 -45.36 46.12
N VAL A 219 -32.85 -46.26 47.09
CA VAL A 219 -33.66 -47.49 47.17
C VAL A 219 -34.95 -47.19 47.92
N LEU A 220 -36.10 -47.52 47.33
CA LEU A 220 -37.41 -47.19 47.88
C LEU A 220 -37.89 -48.20 48.93
N SER A 221 -38.79 -47.76 49.82
CA SER A 221 -39.34 -48.58 50.91
C SER A 221 -40.34 -49.65 50.44
N ASP A 222 -40.58 -50.65 51.29
CA ASP A 222 -41.41 -51.83 50.98
C ASP A 222 -42.93 -51.56 50.84
N GLU A 223 -43.34 -50.31 51.00
CA GLU A 223 -44.70 -49.85 50.68
C GLU A 223 -44.91 -49.77 49.16
N PHE A 224 -43.89 -49.29 48.41
CA PHE A 224 -43.93 -49.20 46.95
C PHE A 224 -43.86 -50.57 46.25
N ARG A 225 -43.45 -51.65 46.95
CA ARG A 225 -43.42 -53.02 46.42
C ARG A 225 -44.81 -53.63 46.22
N ARG A 226 -45.84 -53.11 46.90
CA ARG A 226 -47.17 -53.75 47.02
C ARG A 226 -48.21 -53.30 45.98
N HIS A 227 -47.91 -52.32 45.12
CA HIS A 227 -48.83 -51.81 44.11
C HIS A 227 -48.16 -51.74 42.72
N PRO A 228 -48.63 -52.54 41.72
CA PRO A 228 -48.04 -52.55 40.38
C PRO A 228 -48.01 -51.17 39.71
N ASP A 229 -49.08 -50.40 39.87
CA ASP A 229 -49.24 -49.08 39.23
C ASP A 229 -48.28 -48.02 39.79
N ALA A 230 -47.81 -48.18 41.04
CA ALA A 230 -46.84 -47.28 41.65
C ALA A 230 -45.51 -47.29 40.89
N LEU A 231 -45.07 -48.45 40.37
CA LEU A 231 -43.86 -48.55 39.56
C LEU A 231 -44.04 -47.84 38.21
N VAL A 232 -45.21 -47.93 37.59
CA VAL A 232 -45.54 -47.22 36.34
C VAL A 232 -45.56 -45.71 36.56
N ALA A 233 -46.14 -45.24 37.68
CA ALA A 233 -46.12 -43.83 38.07
C ALA A 233 -44.68 -43.33 38.28
N LEU A 234 -43.88 -44.04 39.09
CA LEU A 234 -42.49 -43.69 39.37
C LEU A 234 -41.61 -43.69 38.11
N GLN A 235 -41.82 -44.62 37.15
CA GLN A 235 -41.10 -44.61 35.87
C GLN A 235 -41.51 -43.43 34.98
N ARG A 236 -42.81 -43.06 34.95
CA ARG A 236 -43.30 -41.85 34.27
C ARG A 236 -42.71 -40.58 34.90
N GLU A 237 -42.48 -40.59 36.22
CA GLU A 237 -41.94 -39.48 37.00
C GLU A 237 -40.41 -39.33 36.88
N ALA A 238 -39.64 -40.41 36.97
CA ALA A 238 -38.20 -40.40 36.69
C ALA A 238 -37.89 -39.86 35.29
N ARG A 239 -38.73 -40.20 34.29
CA ARG A 239 -38.69 -39.64 32.92
C ARG A 239 -39.06 -38.15 32.83
N ARG A 240 -39.76 -37.59 33.82
CA ARG A 240 -39.97 -36.13 33.97
C ARG A 240 -38.74 -35.49 34.60
N SER A 241 -38.18 -36.06 35.67
CA SER A 241 -36.95 -35.59 36.32
C SER A 241 -35.74 -35.59 35.40
N GLN A 242 -35.57 -36.63 34.56
CA GLN A 242 -34.53 -36.67 33.51
C GLN A 242 -34.61 -35.48 32.53
N LYS A 243 -35.82 -34.96 32.24
CA LYS A 243 -36.04 -33.79 31.36
C LYS A 243 -35.79 -32.45 32.06
N LEU A 244 -35.59 -32.44 33.38
CA LEU A 244 -35.26 -31.26 34.18
C LEU A 244 -33.74 -31.03 34.33
N ALA A 245 -32.90 -31.76 33.62
CA ALA A 245 -31.45 -31.58 33.64
C ALA A 245 -31.04 -30.09 33.47
N HIS A 246 -30.36 -29.57 34.49
CA HIS A 246 -29.96 -28.18 34.67
C HIS A 246 -28.92 -28.12 35.80
N ASP A 247 -27.99 -27.16 35.77
CA ASP A 247 -26.85 -27.16 36.69
C ASP A 247 -27.27 -27.12 38.18
N ASN A 248 -28.35 -26.39 38.48
CA ASN A 248 -28.94 -26.30 39.83
C ASN A 248 -30.02 -27.36 40.14
N ILE A 249 -30.15 -28.42 39.35
CA ILE A 249 -31.08 -29.55 39.61
C ILE A 249 -30.26 -30.83 39.71
N VAL A 250 -30.54 -31.68 40.70
CA VAL A 250 -29.87 -32.98 40.83
C VAL A 250 -30.27 -33.89 39.68
N ARG A 251 -29.29 -34.26 38.87
CA ARG A 251 -29.47 -35.04 37.64
C ARG A 251 -29.78 -36.51 37.96
N VAL A 252 -31.03 -36.90 37.79
CA VAL A 252 -31.45 -38.31 37.74
C VAL A 252 -30.87 -38.96 36.47
N TYR A 253 -30.20 -40.10 36.63
CA TYR A 253 -29.67 -40.89 35.52
C TYR A 253 -30.71 -41.89 35.04
N ASP A 254 -31.17 -42.80 35.90
CA ASP A 254 -32.12 -43.86 35.55
C ASP A 254 -32.93 -44.38 36.74
N PHE A 255 -34.03 -45.08 36.47
CA PHE A 255 -34.90 -45.74 37.45
C PHE A 255 -35.17 -47.18 37.02
N ASP A 256 -34.83 -48.13 37.88
CA ASP A 256 -34.83 -49.57 37.57
C ASP A 256 -35.25 -50.38 38.82
N LYS A 257 -35.52 -51.67 38.62
CA LYS A 257 -35.91 -52.65 39.65
C LYS A 257 -35.04 -53.89 39.55
N ASP A 258 -34.30 -54.19 40.61
CA ASP A 258 -33.56 -55.45 40.74
C ASP A 258 -34.30 -56.41 41.67
N ARG A 259 -34.67 -57.60 41.14
CA ARG A 259 -35.58 -58.56 41.79
C ARG A 259 -36.84 -57.87 42.35
N THR A 260 -36.91 -57.64 43.66
CA THR A 260 -37.98 -56.88 44.33
C THR A 260 -37.62 -55.46 44.75
N LEU A 261 -36.35 -55.07 44.71
CA LEU A 261 -35.85 -53.75 45.10
C LEU A 261 -36.03 -52.74 43.96
N VAL A 262 -36.73 -51.64 44.22
CA VAL A 262 -36.93 -50.53 43.27
C VAL A 262 -35.97 -49.40 43.65
N PHE A 263 -35.21 -48.88 42.68
CA PHE A 263 -34.18 -47.88 42.94
C PHE A 263 -34.04 -46.83 41.83
N MET A 264 -33.59 -45.64 42.23
CA MET A 264 -33.27 -44.52 41.34
C MET A 264 -31.79 -44.15 41.45
N THR A 265 -31.11 -44.04 40.32
CA THR A 265 -29.72 -43.59 40.21
C THR A 265 -29.67 -42.11 39.84
N MET A 266 -28.77 -41.35 40.48
CA MET A 266 -28.60 -39.91 40.25
C MET A 266 -27.15 -39.48 40.52
N GLU A 267 -26.78 -38.28 40.07
CA GLU A 267 -25.44 -37.73 40.34
C GLU A 267 -25.15 -37.67 41.85
N TYR A 268 -23.93 -38.08 42.23
CA TYR A 268 -23.45 -37.91 43.60
C TYR A 268 -23.03 -36.44 43.80
N ILE A 269 -23.50 -35.82 44.89
CA ILE A 269 -23.16 -34.44 45.23
C ILE A 269 -22.23 -34.44 46.44
N ASP A 270 -20.96 -34.12 46.20
CA ASP A 270 -19.97 -33.87 47.24
C ASP A 270 -20.22 -32.50 47.90
N GLY A 271 -20.81 -32.54 49.10
CA GLY A 271 -21.33 -31.38 49.80
C GLY A 271 -22.24 -31.76 50.98
N CYS A 272 -23.10 -30.83 51.41
CA CYS A 272 -24.07 -31.05 52.48
C CYS A 272 -25.45 -30.51 52.09
N ASP A 273 -26.50 -30.88 52.82
CA ASP A 273 -27.83 -30.30 52.63
C ASP A 273 -27.93 -28.87 53.20
N LEU A 274 -28.78 -28.04 52.59
CA LEU A 274 -28.92 -26.63 52.96
C LEU A 274 -29.46 -26.44 54.40
N LYS A 275 -30.22 -27.40 54.96
CA LYS A 275 -30.62 -27.38 56.37
C LYS A 275 -29.41 -27.55 57.30
N THR A 276 -28.48 -28.46 56.99
CA THR A 276 -27.20 -28.62 57.69
C THR A 276 -26.33 -27.37 57.54
N LEU A 277 -26.18 -26.83 56.32
CA LEU A 277 -25.44 -25.58 56.09
C LEU A 277 -26.02 -24.40 56.89
N ILE A 278 -27.34 -24.25 56.92
CA ILE A 278 -27.99 -23.19 57.71
C ILE A 278 -27.71 -23.36 59.21
N ARG A 279 -27.80 -24.60 59.73
CA ARG A 279 -27.52 -24.91 61.15
C ARG A 279 -26.08 -24.57 61.56
N GLU A 280 -25.10 -24.83 60.69
CA GLU A 280 -23.68 -24.79 61.05
C GLU A 280 -22.96 -23.52 60.59
N GLN A 281 -23.38 -22.91 59.49
CA GLN A 281 -22.70 -21.76 58.87
C GLN A 281 -23.57 -20.49 58.84
N ALA A 282 -24.90 -20.61 58.76
CA ALA A 282 -25.82 -19.47 58.66
C ALA A 282 -26.72 -19.28 59.89
N TYR A 283 -26.34 -19.78 61.06
CA TYR A 283 -27.19 -19.78 62.27
C TYR A 283 -27.55 -18.37 62.79
N ASN A 284 -26.72 -17.36 62.48
CA ASN A 284 -26.98 -15.94 62.72
C ASN A 284 -27.50 -15.18 61.48
N GLY A 285 -27.81 -15.89 60.39
CA GLY A 285 -28.10 -15.35 59.07
C GLY A 285 -26.87 -15.11 58.21
N MET A 286 -26.99 -15.38 56.91
CA MET A 286 -25.96 -15.15 55.91
C MET A 286 -26.18 -13.80 55.20
N PRO A 287 -25.16 -12.92 55.07
CA PRO A 287 -25.26 -11.69 54.28
C PRO A 287 -25.72 -11.94 52.84
N LEU A 288 -26.62 -11.10 52.32
CA LEU A 288 -27.22 -11.27 50.99
C LEU A 288 -26.20 -11.54 49.86
N ARG A 289 -25.00 -10.93 49.89
CA ARG A 289 -23.96 -11.18 48.88
C ARG A 289 -23.44 -12.63 48.89
N GLN A 290 -23.32 -13.24 50.06
CA GLN A 290 -22.88 -14.64 50.22
C GLN A 290 -24.01 -15.62 49.97
N ALA A 291 -25.25 -15.26 50.35
CA ALA A 291 -26.45 -16.05 50.08
C ALA A 291 -26.89 -16.01 48.60
N TRP A 292 -26.52 -14.97 47.86
CA TRP A 292 -27.00 -14.74 46.49
C TRP A 292 -26.76 -15.92 45.52
N PRO A 293 -25.58 -16.57 45.45
CA PRO A 293 -25.38 -17.73 44.56
C PRO A 293 -26.33 -18.91 44.87
N LEU A 294 -26.64 -19.12 46.16
CA LEU A 294 -27.58 -20.15 46.60
C LEU A 294 -29.02 -19.77 46.24
N ILE A 295 -29.42 -18.52 46.49
CA ILE A 295 -30.75 -17.99 46.18
C ILE A 295 -31.01 -17.99 44.66
N ASP A 296 -30.06 -17.52 43.87
CA ASP A 296 -30.11 -17.50 42.40
C ASP A 296 -30.12 -18.93 41.84
N GLY A 297 -29.31 -19.84 42.38
CA GLY A 297 -29.31 -21.26 42.00
C GLY A 297 -30.65 -21.97 42.28
N MET A 298 -31.17 -21.84 43.50
CA MET A 298 -32.50 -22.38 43.87
C MET A 298 -33.61 -21.77 43.01
N GLY A 299 -33.54 -20.46 42.75
CA GLY A 299 -34.51 -19.75 41.91
C GLY A 299 -34.49 -20.21 40.45
N ARG A 300 -33.31 -20.41 39.86
CA ARG A 300 -33.14 -20.98 38.51
C ARG A 300 -33.69 -22.40 38.42
N ALA A 301 -33.44 -23.23 39.44
CA ALA A 301 -33.96 -24.60 39.49
C ALA A 301 -35.50 -24.63 39.46
N LEU A 302 -36.15 -23.83 40.31
CA LEU A 302 -37.62 -23.74 40.34
C LEU A 302 -38.18 -23.12 39.05
N SER A 303 -37.58 -22.04 38.54
CA SER A 303 -37.92 -21.44 37.24
C SER A 303 -37.84 -22.46 36.09
N ARG A 304 -36.77 -23.26 36.03
CA ARG A 304 -36.56 -24.31 35.02
C ARG A 304 -37.62 -25.42 35.08
N ALA A 305 -38.08 -25.77 36.29
CA ALA A 305 -39.15 -26.73 36.52
C ALA A 305 -40.53 -26.15 36.14
N HIS A 306 -40.83 -24.92 36.56
CA HIS A 306 -42.06 -24.20 36.22
C HIS A 306 -42.20 -24.04 34.70
N ALA A 307 -41.12 -23.71 34.00
CA ALA A 307 -41.07 -23.63 32.54
C ALA A 307 -41.26 -24.99 31.84
N ALA A 308 -41.11 -26.11 32.56
CA ALA A 308 -41.42 -27.47 32.09
C ALA A 308 -42.80 -27.98 32.56
N GLY A 309 -43.60 -27.14 33.23
CA GLY A 309 -44.90 -27.51 33.78
C GLY A 309 -44.83 -28.35 35.07
N VAL A 310 -43.69 -28.39 35.76
CA VAL A 310 -43.48 -29.15 37.00
C VAL A 310 -43.41 -28.20 38.20
N VAL A 311 -44.24 -28.45 39.21
CA VAL A 311 -44.21 -27.77 40.52
C VAL A 311 -43.58 -28.72 41.54
N HIS A 312 -42.69 -28.23 42.39
CA HIS A 312 -41.94 -29.06 43.33
C HIS A 312 -42.79 -29.52 44.52
N SER A 313 -43.69 -28.68 45.05
CA SER A 313 -44.71 -28.99 46.05
C SER A 313 -44.25 -29.53 47.43
N ASP A 314 -42.94 -29.58 47.69
CA ASP A 314 -42.33 -29.84 49.01
C ASP A 314 -40.94 -29.19 49.07
N PHE A 315 -40.80 -27.98 48.53
CA PHE A 315 -39.53 -27.26 48.55
C PHE A 315 -39.16 -26.86 49.99
N LYS A 316 -37.95 -27.23 50.44
CA LYS A 316 -37.45 -26.98 51.81
C LYS A 316 -35.93 -27.12 51.85
N PRO A 317 -35.23 -26.62 52.88
CA PRO A 317 -33.76 -26.67 52.92
C PRO A 317 -33.19 -28.10 52.99
N GLY A 318 -34.00 -29.11 53.36
CA GLY A 318 -33.60 -30.52 53.30
C GLY A 318 -33.63 -31.14 51.90
N ASN A 319 -34.24 -30.48 50.92
CA ASN A 319 -34.36 -30.94 49.52
C ASN A 319 -33.42 -30.15 48.57
N VAL A 320 -32.39 -29.50 49.14
CA VAL A 320 -31.36 -28.75 48.41
C VAL A 320 -29.99 -29.17 48.93
N MET A 321 -29.14 -29.69 48.04
CA MET A 321 -27.72 -29.90 48.30
C MET A 321 -26.93 -28.63 47.96
N VAL A 322 -25.85 -28.38 48.70
CA VAL A 322 -24.87 -27.33 48.39
C VAL A 322 -23.51 -27.99 48.18
N THR A 323 -22.93 -27.80 47.00
CA THR A 323 -21.59 -28.32 46.65
C THR A 323 -20.49 -27.61 47.43
N ARG A 324 -19.28 -28.19 47.45
CA ARG A 324 -18.07 -27.51 47.96
C ARG A 324 -17.82 -26.14 47.31
N ASP A 325 -18.22 -25.96 46.04
CA ASP A 325 -18.12 -24.70 45.28
C ASP A 325 -19.26 -23.70 45.57
N ASN A 326 -20.05 -23.92 46.63
CA ASN A 326 -21.19 -23.09 47.03
C ASN A 326 -22.30 -22.98 45.95
N VAL A 327 -22.50 -24.04 45.16
CA VAL A 327 -23.58 -24.15 44.17
C VAL A 327 -24.75 -24.92 44.76
N ALA A 328 -25.94 -24.30 44.78
CA ALA A 328 -27.17 -24.98 45.18
C ALA A 328 -27.69 -25.91 44.07
N LYS A 329 -28.06 -27.13 44.44
CA LYS A 329 -28.70 -28.16 43.59
C LYS A 329 -29.96 -28.71 44.27
N VAL A 330 -31.12 -28.50 43.66
CA VAL A 330 -32.42 -28.92 44.17
C VAL A 330 -32.73 -30.37 43.76
N PHE A 331 -33.30 -31.18 44.65
CA PHE A 331 -33.65 -32.58 44.41
C PHE A 331 -35.03 -32.94 44.97
N ASP A 332 -35.49 -34.17 44.74
CA ASP A 332 -36.83 -34.65 45.16
C ASP A 332 -38.00 -33.76 44.66
N PHE A 333 -37.94 -33.35 43.38
CA PHE A 333 -39.02 -32.64 42.69
C PHE A 333 -40.31 -33.49 42.59
N GLY A 334 -41.21 -33.34 43.57
CA GLY A 334 -42.66 -33.47 43.35
C GLY A 334 -43.25 -34.88 43.22
N ILE A 335 -42.49 -35.93 43.63
CA ILE A 335 -42.68 -37.40 43.79
C ILE A 335 -44.07 -38.11 43.66
N ALA A 336 -45.16 -37.38 43.44
CA ALA A 336 -46.47 -37.69 44.02
C ALA A 336 -47.68 -36.85 43.52
N ARG A 337 -47.50 -35.65 42.94
CA ARG A 337 -48.63 -34.72 42.65
C ARG A 337 -48.69 -34.18 41.21
N ALA A 338 -47.97 -34.79 40.28
CA ALA A 338 -47.73 -34.25 38.95
C ALA A 338 -48.87 -34.43 37.91
N GLY A 339 -50.00 -33.73 38.14
CA GLY A 339 -50.77 -33.08 37.06
C GLY A 339 -52.19 -33.58 36.77
N LYS A 340 -53.21 -32.86 37.27
CA LYS A 340 -54.61 -32.93 36.78
C LYS A 340 -54.87 -32.15 35.48
N HIS A 341 -53.86 -31.48 34.91
CA HIS A 341 -53.95 -30.68 33.69
C HIS A 341 -53.42 -31.43 32.46
N ALA A 342 -54.11 -32.51 32.10
CA ALA A 342 -53.93 -33.24 30.84
C ALA A 342 -55.29 -33.64 30.23
N ALA A 343 -56.31 -32.81 30.42
CA ALA A 343 -57.56 -32.91 29.67
C ALA A 343 -57.32 -32.40 28.25
N ASP A 344 -56.87 -33.29 27.35
CA ASP A 344 -57.13 -33.28 25.89
C ASP A 344 -56.39 -34.40 25.10
N VAL A 345 -56.22 -35.59 25.68
CA VAL A 345 -56.15 -36.88 24.94
C VAL A 345 -56.78 -37.97 25.83
N ALA A 346 -57.52 -38.91 25.21
CA ALA A 346 -58.10 -40.16 25.72
C ALA A 346 -57.90 -40.50 27.23
N GLY A 347 -59.02 -40.63 27.96
CA GLY A 347 -59.01 -40.68 29.42
C GLY A 347 -58.51 -41.98 30.06
N GLU A 348 -57.72 -41.81 31.12
CA GLU A 348 -57.38 -42.84 32.09
C GLU A 348 -57.29 -42.15 33.48
N GLN A 349 -58.25 -42.38 34.38
CA GLN A 349 -58.21 -41.81 35.74
C GLN A 349 -57.34 -42.70 36.64
N THR A 350 -56.05 -42.35 36.79
CA THR A 350 -55.15 -43.09 37.68
C THR A 350 -55.53 -42.89 39.16
N VAL A 351 -56.10 -43.92 39.78
CA VAL A 351 -56.55 -43.91 41.18
C VAL A 351 -55.36 -44.07 42.13
N PHE A 352 -54.67 -42.97 42.41
CA PHE A 352 -53.75 -42.89 43.56
C PHE A 352 -53.64 -41.45 44.08
N ASP A 353 -54.35 -41.11 45.16
CA ASP A 353 -54.26 -39.79 45.79
C ASP A 353 -53.19 -39.77 46.87
N ALA A 354 -52.04 -39.18 46.54
CA ALA A 354 -50.93 -38.99 47.47
C ALA A 354 -51.24 -38.06 48.66
N ALA A 355 -52.40 -37.38 48.70
CA ALA A 355 -52.90 -36.73 49.92
C ALA A 355 -52.97 -37.71 51.11
N THR A 356 -53.25 -38.99 50.82
CA THR A 356 -53.42 -40.05 51.84
C THR A 356 -52.11 -40.45 52.53
N LEU A 357 -50.94 -40.09 51.97
CA LEU A 357 -49.62 -40.42 52.53
C LEU A 357 -49.01 -39.31 53.39
N GLY A 358 -49.72 -38.20 53.64
CA GLY A 358 -49.32 -37.17 54.61
C GLY A 358 -48.02 -36.41 54.29
N ALA A 359 -47.45 -36.57 53.09
CA ALA A 359 -46.12 -36.09 52.70
C ALA A 359 -46.05 -34.58 52.39
N LEU A 360 -46.59 -33.73 53.27
CA LEU A 360 -46.52 -32.27 53.17
C LEU A 360 -45.77 -31.71 54.38
N THR A 361 -44.65 -31.00 54.18
CA THR A 361 -43.91 -30.37 55.28
C THR A 361 -44.62 -29.08 55.74
N PRO A 362 -45.36 -29.04 56.88
CA PRO A 362 -46.35 -27.99 57.11
C PRO A 362 -45.75 -26.59 57.33
N ALA A 363 -44.49 -26.52 57.76
CA ALA A 363 -43.76 -25.27 57.99
C ALA A 363 -43.52 -24.46 56.71
N TYR A 364 -43.23 -25.11 55.59
CA TYR A 364 -42.91 -24.45 54.30
C TYR A 364 -44.09 -24.49 53.31
N ALA A 365 -45.14 -25.26 53.61
CA ALA A 365 -46.34 -25.36 52.80
C ALA A 365 -47.15 -24.06 52.80
N SER A 366 -47.70 -23.69 51.63
CA SER A 366 -48.61 -22.55 51.51
C SER A 366 -49.97 -22.82 52.17
N LEU A 367 -50.73 -21.77 52.42
CA LEU A 367 -52.07 -21.85 53.00
C LEU A 367 -53.04 -22.63 52.09
N GLU A 368 -52.89 -22.50 50.78
CA GLU A 368 -53.66 -23.19 49.74
C GLU A 368 -53.31 -24.68 49.72
N MET A 369 -52.03 -25.04 49.83
CA MET A 369 -51.58 -26.44 49.93
C MET A 369 -52.07 -27.12 51.20
N ILE A 370 -52.01 -26.45 52.36
CA ILE A 370 -52.55 -26.97 53.63
C ILE A 370 -54.06 -27.19 53.53
N ARG A 371 -54.77 -26.34 52.76
CA ARG A 371 -56.20 -26.50 52.44
C ARG A 371 -56.49 -27.49 51.32
N GLY A 372 -55.50 -28.31 50.90
CA GLY A 372 -55.68 -29.37 49.92
C GLY A 372 -55.85 -28.91 48.47
N GLN A 373 -55.59 -27.64 48.15
CA GLN A 373 -55.72 -27.12 46.78
C GLN A 373 -54.66 -27.71 45.84
N ALA A 374 -54.87 -27.54 44.53
CA ALA A 374 -53.94 -27.99 43.50
C ALA A 374 -52.64 -27.15 43.55
N PRO A 375 -51.44 -27.77 43.61
CA PRO A 375 -50.18 -27.03 43.69
C PRO A 375 -49.92 -26.11 42.48
N THR A 376 -49.37 -24.93 42.75
CA THR A 376 -49.03 -23.93 41.73
C THR A 376 -47.58 -23.43 41.88
N PRO A 377 -47.00 -22.80 40.83
CA PRO A 377 -45.72 -22.09 40.95
C PRO A 377 -45.65 -21.04 42.07
N ALA A 378 -46.79 -20.48 42.51
CA ALA A 378 -46.86 -19.52 43.60
C ALA A 378 -46.71 -20.16 45.00
N ASP A 379 -46.76 -21.48 45.11
CA ASP A 379 -46.58 -22.23 46.35
C ASP A 379 -45.11 -22.62 46.56
N ASP A 380 -44.43 -23.08 45.49
CA ASP A 380 -42.97 -23.19 45.47
C ASP A 380 -42.29 -21.84 45.76
N LEU A 381 -42.86 -20.74 45.29
CA LEU A 381 -42.40 -19.39 45.60
C LEU A 381 -42.54 -19.04 47.08
N TYR A 382 -43.65 -19.43 47.73
CA TYR A 382 -43.85 -19.21 49.17
C TYR A 382 -42.80 -19.98 49.98
N ALA A 383 -42.58 -21.24 49.63
CA ALA A 383 -41.54 -22.07 50.20
C ALA A 383 -40.13 -21.49 49.97
N LEU A 384 -39.79 -21.07 48.75
CA LEU A 384 -38.52 -20.41 48.42
C LEU A 384 -38.35 -19.11 49.23
N GLY A 385 -39.41 -18.32 49.40
CA GLY A 385 -39.40 -17.14 50.26
C GLY A 385 -39.03 -17.49 51.70
N CYS A 386 -39.62 -18.55 52.25
CA CYS A 386 -39.31 -19.03 53.60
C CYS A 386 -37.86 -19.52 53.73
N VAL A 387 -37.35 -20.26 52.73
CA VAL A 387 -35.92 -20.66 52.68
C VAL A 387 -34.99 -19.46 52.56
N CYS A 388 -35.36 -18.42 51.79
CA CYS A 388 -34.58 -17.18 51.70
C CYS A 388 -34.53 -16.44 53.05
N PHE A 389 -35.65 -16.34 53.78
CA PHE A 389 -35.64 -15.79 55.14
C PHE A 389 -34.77 -16.61 56.09
N GLU A 390 -34.87 -17.95 56.05
CA GLU A 390 -34.10 -18.82 56.94
C GLU A 390 -32.59 -18.79 56.64
N LEU A 391 -32.19 -18.68 55.37
CA LEU A 391 -30.79 -18.48 54.99
C LEU A 391 -30.26 -17.09 55.37
N LEU A 392 -31.07 -16.03 55.22
CA LEU A 392 -30.65 -14.64 55.49
C LEU A 392 -30.72 -14.23 56.97
N THR A 393 -31.42 -14.98 57.82
CA THR A 393 -31.60 -14.66 59.27
C THR A 393 -31.27 -15.81 60.23
N GLY A 394 -31.00 -17.02 59.73
CA GLY A 394 -30.86 -18.24 60.52
C GLY A 394 -32.18 -18.80 61.04
N LYS A 395 -33.33 -18.16 60.74
CA LYS A 395 -34.64 -18.50 61.30
C LYS A 395 -35.76 -18.47 60.26
N HIS A 396 -36.67 -19.44 60.37
CA HIS A 396 -37.89 -19.47 59.56
C HIS A 396 -38.74 -18.21 59.84
N PRO A 397 -39.35 -17.56 58.84
CA PRO A 397 -40.06 -16.28 59.03
C PRO A 397 -41.29 -16.37 59.95
N PHE A 398 -41.74 -17.59 60.26
CA PHE A 398 -42.89 -17.89 61.12
C PHE A 398 -42.57 -18.99 62.15
N ASP A 399 -41.33 -19.07 62.65
CA ASP A 399 -40.93 -20.01 63.73
C ASP A 399 -41.25 -21.50 63.46
N LYS A 400 -41.29 -21.90 62.19
CA LYS A 400 -41.68 -23.22 61.66
C LYS A 400 -43.11 -23.67 62.01
N LEU A 401 -43.97 -22.74 62.43
CA LEU A 401 -45.43 -22.90 62.45
C LEU A 401 -45.97 -23.07 61.02
N SER A 402 -47.10 -23.76 60.87
CA SER A 402 -47.76 -23.88 59.56
C SER A 402 -48.37 -22.54 59.12
N ALA A 403 -48.52 -22.32 57.81
CA ALA A 403 -49.05 -21.06 57.28
C ALA A 403 -50.46 -20.71 57.82
N GLU A 404 -51.27 -21.71 58.18
CA GLU A 404 -52.58 -21.49 58.80
C GLU A 404 -52.46 -21.01 60.26
N VAL A 405 -51.59 -21.63 61.06
CA VAL A 405 -51.34 -21.23 62.46
C VAL A 405 -50.66 -19.86 62.51
N ALA A 406 -49.66 -19.63 61.65
CA ALA A 406 -48.96 -18.35 61.55
C ALA A 406 -49.91 -17.19 61.16
N LEU A 407 -50.86 -17.43 60.25
CA LEU A 407 -51.91 -16.48 59.91
C LEU A 407 -52.87 -16.24 61.09
N ARG A 408 -53.29 -17.31 61.78
CA ARG A 408 -54.22 -17.26 62.93
C ARG A 408 -53.63 -16.51 64.13
N GLU A 409 -52.32 -16.65 64.35
CA GLU A 409 -51.54 -15.92 65.37
C GLU A 409 -51.10 -14.51 64.91
N GLY A 410 -51.41 -14.10 63.66
CA GLY A 410 -51.04 -12.78 63.13
C GLY A 410 -49.52 -12.57 62.98
N ARG A 411 -48.74 -13.65 62.85
CA ARG A 411 -47.27 -13.61 62.72
C ARG A 411 -46.86 -12.80 61.49
N ARG A 412 -45.73 -12.09 61.60
CA ARG A 412 -45.15 -11.28 60.52
C ARG A 412 -43.68 -11.68 60.33
N PRO A 413 -43.14 -11.67 59.09
CA PRO A 413 -41.74 -11.99 58.87
C PRO A 413 -40.80 -11.02 59.60
N PRO A 414 -39.65 -11.50 60.11
CA PRO A 414 -38.69 -10.68 60.84
C PRO A 414 -37.94 -9.70 59.90
N PRO A 415 -37.51 -8.53 60.39
CA PRO A 415 -36.66 -7.63 59.62
C PRO A 415 -35.30 -8.29 59.33
N VAL A 416 -34.86 -8.23 58.08
CA VAL A 416 -33.64 -8.89 57.61
C VAL A 416 -32.50 -7.87 57.44
N PRO A 417 -31.36 -8.00 58.14
CA PRO A 417 -30.23 -7.08 58.01
C PRO A 417 -29.66 -7.00 56.58
N GLY A 418 -29.21 -5.81 56.18
CA GLY A 418 -28.51 -5.57 54.92
C GLY A 418 -29.38 -5.51 53.65
N LEU A 419 -30.69 -5.77 53.73
CA LEU A 419 -31.63 -5.58 52.62
C LEU A 419 -32.16 -4.13 52.55
N THR A 420 -32.28 -3.58 51.34
CA THR A 420 -32.98 -2.29 51.16
C THR A 420 -34.50 -2.45 51.32
N ARG A 421 -35.21 -1.35 51.60
CA ARG A 421 -36.69 -1.34 51.75
C ARG A 421 -37.43 -2.01 50.58
N ARG A 422 -36.92 -1.91 49.34
CA ARG A 422 -37.51 -2.58 48.17
C ARG A 422 -37.28 -4.09 48.20
N GLN A 423 -36.03 -4.53 48.36
CA GLN A 423 -35.68 -5.95 48.38
C GLN A 423 -36.36 -6.69 49.55
N TYR A 424 -36.46 -6.05 50.72
CA TYR A 424 -37.22 -6.56 51.86
C TYR A 424 -38.72 -6.67 51.56
N ALA A 425 -39.33 -5.67 50.90
CA ALA A 425 -40.73 -5.74 50.48
C ALA A 425 -40.98 -6.88 49.47
N THR A 426 -40.08 -7.10 48.52
CA THR A 426 -40.13 -8.25 47.59
C THR A 426 -40.08 -9.59 48.34
N LEU A 427 -39.18 -9.73 49.31
CA LEU A 427 -39.05 -10.95 50.10
C LEU A 427 -40.29 -11.22 50.98
N CYS A 428 -40.84 -10.18 51.61
CA CYS A 428 -42.12 -10.24 52.32
C CYS A 428 -43.30 -10.59 51.40
N ALA A 429 -43.30 -10.14 50.15
CA ALA A 429 -44.34 -10.50 49.18
C ALA A 429 -44.29 -11.98 48.80
N ALA A 430 -43.11 -12.59 48.68
CA ALA A 430 -43.00 -14.03 48.40
C ALA A 430 -43.69 -14.89 49.47
N VAL A 431 -43.55 -14.52 50.76
CA VAL A 431 -44.17 -15.22 51.90
C VAL A 431 -45.55 -14.69 52.31
N ALA A 432 -46.23 -13.94 51.43
CA ALA A 432 -47.59 -13.47 51.72
C ALA A 432 -48.58 -14.66 51.82
N PHE A 433 -49.36 -14.72 52.90
CA PHE A 433 -50.28 -15.85 53.13
C PHE A 433 -51.28 -16.06 51.99
N PRO A 434 -51.99 -15.04 51.44
CA PRO A 434 -52.86 -15.23 50.28
C PRO A 434 -52.04 -15.21 48.97
N ALA A 435 -52.21 -16.21 48.10
CA ALA A 435 -51.53 -16.27 46.81
C ALA A 435 -51.74 -15.02 45.92
N THR A 436 -52.86 -14.31 46.06
CA THR A 436 -53.14 -13.06 45.33
C THR A 436 -52.18 -11.90 45.66
N HIS A 437 -51.53 -11.94 46.83
CA HIS A 437 -50.56 -10.94 47.27
C HIS A 437 -49.10 -11.37 47.06
N ARG A 438 -48.87 -12.59 46.52
CA ARG A 438 -47.53 -13.07 46.17
C ARG A 438 -47.08 -12.54 44.82
N LEU A 439 -45.77 -12.64 44.58
CA LEU A 439 -45.20 -12.48 43.24
C LEU A 439 -45.72 -13.61 42.33
N LYS A 440 -45.81 -13.37 41.02
CA LYS A 440 -46.43 -14.32 40.08
C LYS A 440 -45.45 -15.35 39.51
N ARG A 441 -44.14 -15.13 39.65
CA ARG A 441 -43.06 -16.01 39.17
C ARG A 441 -41.80 -15.85 40.00
N VAL A 442 -40.90 -16.83 39.93
CA VAL A 442 -39.64 -16.87 40.68
C VAL A 442 -38.66 -15.77 40.24
N GLU A 443 -38.65 -15.39 38.97
CA GLU A 443 -37.73 -14.34 38.47
C GLU A 443 -38.02 -12.98 39.12
N GLN A 444 -39.28 -12.72 39.50
CA GLN A 444 -39.66 -11.48 40.19
C GLN A 444 -39.07 -11.39 41.61
N LEU A 445 -38.83 -12.53 42.28
CA LEU A 445 -38.13 -12.59 43.56
C LEU A 445 -36.63 -12.34 43.36
N LEU A 446 -36.03 -12.96 42.33
CA LEU A 446 -34.62 -12.78 42.00
C LEU A 446 -34.31 -11.33 41.61
N ASP A 447 -34.98 -10.76 40.60
CA ASP A 447 -34.75 -9.38 40.15
C ASP A 447 -35.03 -8.35 41.26
N GLY A 448 -36.03 -8.60 42.11
CA GLY A 448 -36.33 -7.72 43.24
C GLY A 448 -35.35 -7.83 44.41
N LEU A 449 -34.60 -8.94 44.54
CA LEU A 449 -33.51 -9.12 45.51
C LEU A 449 -32.12 -8.72 44.96
N ARG A 450 -31.94 -8.74 43.64
CA ARG A 450 -30.65 -8.53 42.95
C ARG A 450 -29.98 -7.18 43.29
N GLN A 451 -28.66 -7.21 43.48
CA GLN A 451 -27.85 -6.01 43.75
C GLN A 451 -27.53 -5.28 42.43
N VAL A 452 -28.34 -4.29 42.06
CA VAL A 452 -28.14 -3.46 40.85
C VAL A 452 -27.13 -2.34 41.10
N PRO A 453 -26.01 -2.25 40.34
CA PRO A 453 -25.00 -1.21 40.51
C PRO A 453 -25.46 0.18 40.06
N LEU A 454 -24.86 1.24 40.63
CA LEU A 454 -25.19 2.64 40.32
C LEU A 454 -25.10 2.99 38.82
N ARG A 455 -24.19 2.34 38.07
CA ARG A 455 -23.97 2.58 36.64
C ARG A 455 -25.19 2.25 35.77
N GLU A 456 -25.98 1.25 36.16
CA GLU A 456 -27.20 0.86 35.42
C GLU A 456 -28.38 1.81 35.74
N ARG A 457 -28.39 2.45 36.92
CA ARG A 457 -29.45 3.40 37.31
C ARG A 457 -29.39 4.74 36.58
N ALA A 458 -28.23 5.13 36.05
CA ALA A 458 -28.06 6.40 35.33
C ALA A 458 -28.54 6.35 33.87
N LEU A 459 -28.60 5.15 33.27
CA LEU A 459 -28.85 4.96 31.84
C LEU A 459 -30.19 5.52 31.32
N PRO A 460 -31.36 5.35 31.99
CA PRO A 460 -32.63 5.84 31.45
C PRO A 460 -32.74 7.37 31.43
N LEU A 461 -32.07 8.09 32.35
CA LEU A 461 -32.06 9.56 32.36
C LEU A 461 -31.36 10.15 31.12
N LEU A 462 -30.32 9.48 30.62
CA LEU A 462 -29.64 9.86 29.37
C LEU A 462 -30.51 9.55 28.14
N GLY A 463 -31.35 8.51 28.19
CA GLY A 463 -32.22 8.12 27.08
C GLY A 463 -33.23 9.19 26.67
N TYR A 464 -33.85 9.87 27.64
CA TYR A 464 -34.80 10.95 27.36
C TYR A 464 -34.14 12.18 26.71
N GLY A 465 -32.91 12.53 27.09
CA GLY A 465 -32.14 13.60 26.46
C GLY A 465 -31.76 13.29 25.00
N ALA A 466 -31.40 12.04 24.70
CA ALA A 466 -31.08 11.60 23.35
C ALA A 466 -32.29 11.66 22.40
N ALA A 467 -33.49 11.33 22.88
CA ALA A 467 -34.71 11.33 22.07
C ALA A 467 -35.10 12.73 21.56
N ALA A 468 -34.97 13.77 22.39
CA ALA A 468 -35.29 15.15 22.00
C ALA A 468 -34.33 15.67 20.90
N LEU A 469 -33.03 15.39 21.04
CA LEU A 469 -32.01 15.75 20.05
C LEU A 469 -32.21 15.01 18.72
N ALA A 470 -32.66 13.76 18.75
CA ALA A 470 -32.94 12.98 17.54
C ALA A 470 -34.04 13.62 16.67
N VAL A 471 -35.14 14.09 17.27
CA VAL A 471 -36.24 14.74 16.54
C VAL A 471 -35.75 16.02 15.83
N VAL A 472 -35.06 16.90 16.55
CA VAL A 472 -34.47 18.14 15.97
C VAL A 472 -33.47 17.80 14.85
N GLY A 473 -32.63 16.79 15.05
CA GLY A 473 -31.70 16.29 14.05
C GLY A 473 -32.39 15.80 12.77
N THR A 474 -33.48 15.04 12.89
CA THR A 474 -34.24 14.57 11.71
C THR A 474 -34.93 15.69 10.95
N GLY A 475 -35.47 16.70 11.65
CA GLY A 475 -36.07 17.88 11.01
C GLY A 475 -35.03 18.71 10.24
N GLY A 476 -33.89 18.99 10.87
CA GLY A 476 -32.78 19.69 10.22
C GLY A 476 -32.23 18.96 9.00
N TRP A 477 -32.05 17.63 9.10
CA TRP A 477 -31.59 16.80 7.99
C TRP A 477 -32.57 16.78 6.80
N GLY A 478 -33.88 16.78 7.06
CA GLY A 478 -34.91 16.86 6.02
C GLY A 478 -34.86 18.18 5.24
N ILE A 479 -34.76 19.32 5.94
CA ILE A 479 -34.66 20.65 5.32
C ILE A 479 -33.36 20.79 4.52
N HIS A 480 -32.23 20.35 5.10
CA HIS A 480 -30.93 20.35 4.43
C HIS A 480 -30.95 19.55 3.12
N ARG A 481 -31.56 18.35 3.15
CA ARG A 481 -31.71 17.49 1.97
C ARG A 481 -32.57 18.15 0.87
N TYR A 482 -33.66 18.82 1.24
CA TYR A 482 -34.53 19.52 0.29
C TYR A 482 -33.79 20.67 -0.43
N LEU A 483 -33.07 21.51 0.33
CA LEU A 483 -32.30 22.63 -0.24
C LEU A 483 -31.15 22.13 -1.14
N HIS A 484 -30.45 21.05 -0.77
CA HIS A 484 -29.45 20.41 -1.63
C HIS A 484 -30.04 19.94 -2.97
N GLN A 485 -31.25 19.35 -2.96
CA GLN A 485 -31.89 18.89 -4.19
C GLN A 485 -32.29 20.04 -5.12
N GLN A 486 -32.68 21.20 -4.59
CA GLN A 486 -32.94 22.40 -5.41
C GLN A 486 -31.65 22.97 -6.01
N HIS A 487 -30.58 23.11 -5.22
CA HIS A 487 -29.28 23.62 -5.69
C HIS A 487 -28.68 22.72 -6.79
N LEU A 488 -28.75 21.41 -6.63
CA LEU A 488 -28.32 20.45 -7.65
C LEU A 488 -29.09 20.61 -8.96
N ALA A 489 -30.41 20.79 -8.90
CA ALA A 489 -31.24 20.99 -10.09
C ALA A 489 -30.94 22.31 -10.82
N GLU A 490 -30.67 23.39 -10.10
CA GLU A 490 -30.28 24.69 -10.67
C GLU A 490 -28.92 24.62 -11.39
N VAL A 491 -27.95 23.91 -10.82
CA VAL A 491 -26.63 23.68 -11.46
C VAL A 491 -26.75 22.80 -12.71
N ILE A 492 -27.62 21.78 -12.71
CA ILE A 492 -27.89 20.94 -13.88
C ILE A 492 -28.49 21.77 -15.03
N ALA A 493 -29.48 22.61 -14.75
CA ALA A 493 -30.19 23.38 -15.77
C ALA A 493 -29.26 24.30 -16.59
N ARG A 494 -28.33 25.00 -15.92
CA ARG A 494 -27.43 25.99 -16.54
C ARG A 494 -26.34 25.43 -17.46
N PHE A 495 -26.16 24.10 -17.54
CA PHE A 495 -25.36 23.47 -18.61
C PHE A 495 -26.15 23.31 -19.93
N GLY A 496 -27.49 23.33 -19.86
CA GLY A 496 -28.36 23.17 -21.02
C GLY A 496 -28.28 24.33 -22.01
N ALA A 497 -28.29 24.01 -23.30
CA ALA A 497 -28.17 25.01 -24.38
C ALA A 497 -29.30 26.06 -24.43
N GLN A 498 -30.44 25.77 -23.79
CA GLN A 498 -31.67 26.57 -23.82
C GLN A 498 -31.84 27.49 -22.58
N ASP A 499 -30.97 27.43 -21.57
CA ASP A 499 -31.09 28.22 -20.34
C ASP A 499 -30.66 29.70 -20.57
N PRO A 500 -31.52 30.71 -20.26
CA PRO A 500 -31.15 32.13 -20.32
C PRO A 500 -29.96 32.53 -19.42
N GLN A 501 -29.72 31.79 -18.34
CA GLN A 501 -28.61 31.96 -17.40
C GLN A 501 -27.53 30.88 -17.54
N ARG A 502 -27.39 30.26 -18.71
CA ARG A 502 -26.32 29.30 -19.00
C ARG A 502 -24.92 29.85 -18.66
N TYR A 503 -24.02 28.96 -18.26
CA TYR A 503 -22.62 29.32 -17.96
C TYR A 503 -21.93 29.96 -19.19
N ARG A 504 -21.22 31.07 -18.97
CA ARG A 504 -20.56 31.83 -20.07
C ARG A 504 -19.09 31.46 -20.28
N ASP A 505 -18.45 30.94 -19.24
CA ASP A 505 -17.03 30.59 -19.22
C ASP A 505 -16.77 29.35 -18.36
N GLU A 506 -15.55 28.84 -18.49
CA GLU A 506 -14.99 27.68 -17.79
C GLU A 506 -14.97 27.86 -16.27
N THR A 507 -14.81 29.10 -15.81
CA THR A 507 -14.64 29.44 -14.39
C THR A 507 -15.98 29.37 -13.66
N GLN A 508 -17.05 29.91 -14.25
CA GLN A 508 -18.41 29.83 -13.72
C GLN A 508 -18.89 28.38 -13.65
N ALA A 509 -18.64 27.59 -14.71
CA ALA A 509 -18.96 26.17 -14.73
C ALA A 509 -18.19 25.41 -13.64
N MET A 510 -16.88 25.65 -13.49
CA MET A 510 -16.08 25.06 -12.40
C MET A 510 -16.54 25.49 -11.01
N GLN A 511 -16.89 26.76 -10.83
CA GLN A 511 -17.33 27.29 -9.54
C GLN A 511 -18.66 26.65 -9.12
N ALA A 512 -19.61 26.53 -10.05
CA ALA A 512 -20.85 25.78 -9.83
C ALA A 512 -20.59 24.30 -9.51
N LEU A 513 -19.77 23.61 -10.31
CA LEU A 513 -19.39 22.21 -10.04
C LEU A 513 -18.68 22.02 -8.70
N SER A 514 -17.90 23.01 -8.25
CA SER A 514 -17.24 22.99 -6.93
C SER A 514 -18.16 23.33 -5.76
N SER A 515 -19.34 23.89 -6.02
CA SER A 515 -20.38 24.14 -5.01
C SER A 515 -21.26 22.92 -4.72
N LEU A 516 -21.18 21.87 -5.55
CA LEU A 516 -21.87 20.60 -5.33
C LEU A 516 -21.07 19.69 -4.38
N GLU A 517 -21.77 18.83 -3.64
CA GLU A 517 -21.10 17.80 -2.82
C GLU A 517 -20.28 16.83 -3.70
N PRO A 518 -19.20 16.22 -3.16
CA PRO A 518 -18.34 15.31 -3.92
C PRO A 518 -19.06 14.10 -4.54
N ASP A 519 -20.20 13.70 -3.99
CA ASP A 519 -21.01 12.58 -4.49
C ASP A 519 -21.96 13.01 -5.61
N ASP A 520 -22.65 14.13 -5.45
CA ASP A 520 -23.56 14.64 -6.50
C ASP A 520 -22.79 15.18 -7.71
N ARG A 521 -21.61 15.78 -7.50
CA ARG A 521 -20.66 16.08 -8.59
C ARG A 521 -20.21 14.81 -9.32
N ARG A 522 -20.01 13.69 -8.61
CA ARG A 522 -19.65 12.40 -9.22
C ARG A 522 -20.82 11.78 -10.00
N ARG A 523 -22.05 11.88 -9.49
CA ARG A 523 -23.26 11.50 -10.22
C ARG A 523 -23.42 12.32 -11.48
N LEU A 524 -23.32 13.65 -11.39
CA LEU A 524 -23.41 14.54 -12.54
C LEU A 524 -22.43 14.15 -13.66
N LEU A 525 -21.16 13.91 -13.32
CA LEU A 525 -20.11 13.50 -14.26
C LEU A 525 -20.28 12.07 -14.81
N THR A 526 -21.14 11.24 -14.22
CA THR A 526 -21.39 9.84 -14.64
C THR A 526 -22.71 9.70 -15.40
N ASP A 527 -23.78 10.23 -14.81
CA ASP A 527 -25.17 10.05 -15.23
C ASP A 527 -25.60 11.12 -16.25
N ARG A 528 -24.98 12.31 -16.21
CA ARG A 528 -25.28 13.49 -17.05
C ARG A 528 -24.02 14.11 -17.67
N SER A 529 -23.09 13.24 -18.09
CA SER A 529 -21.90 13.62 -18.85
C SER A 529 -22.25 14.35 -20.17
N ASP A 530 -23.41 14.01 -20.74
CA ASP A 530 -24.02 14.61 -21.94
C ASP A 530 -24.01 16.14 -21.91
N LEU A 531 -24.56 16.74 -20.86
CA LEU A 531 -24.72 18.20 -20.76
C LEU A 531 -23.37 18.94 -20.67
N ILE A 532 -22.37 18.30 -20.06
CA ILE A 532 -21.04 18.87 -19.87
C ILE A 532 -20.21 18.74 -21.16
N GLU A 533 -20.26 17.58 -21.82
CA GLU A 533 -19.68 17.34 -23.14
C GLU A 533 -20.18 18.37 -24.16
N ASP A 534 -21.49 18.55 -24.21
CA ASP A 534 -22.20 19.44 -25.13
C ASP A 534 -21.86 20.93 -24.89
N PHE A 535 -21.63 21.33 -23.62
CA PHE A 535 -21.08 22.64 -23.25
C PHE A 535 -19.62 22.82 -23.72
N LEU A 536 -18.76 21.82 -23.48
CA LEU A 536 -17.34 21.87 -23.85
C LEU A 536 -17.14 21.91 -25.37
N LEU A 537 -17.90 21.14 -26.15
CA LEU A 537 -17.89 21.18 -27.61
C LEU A 537 -18.25 22.56 -28.16
N ARG A 538 -19.37 23.14 -27.70
CA ARG A 538 -19.77 24.52 -28.04
C ARG A 538 -18.70 25.55 -27.71
N ARG A 539 -17.94 25.34 -26.63
CA ARG A 539 -16.88 26.24 -26.19
C ARG A 539 -15.60 26.09 -27.03
N LEU A 540 -15.22 24.87 -27.41
CA LEU A 540 -14.15 24.61 -28.37
C LEU A 540 -14.42 25.29 -29.72
N ASP A 541 -15.61 25.09 -30.30
CA ASP A 541 -15.98 25.68 -31.59
C ASP A 541 -16.11 27.22 -31.55
N ALA A 542 -16.28 27.80 -30.36
CA ALA A 542 -16.25 29.24 -30.16
C ALA A 542 -14.83 29.83 -30.12
N LEU A 543 -13.79 29.03 -29.85
CA LEU A 543 -12.38 29.44 -29.71
C LEU A 543 -11.53 29.03 -30.92
N TRP A 544 -11.73 27.80 -31.42
CA TRP A 544 -10.99 27.22 -32.53
C TRP A 544 -11.93 26.75 -33.65
N ASN A 545 -12.02 27.56 -34.70
CA ASN A 545 -12.78 27.30 -35.92
C ASN A 545 -12.10 28.03 -37.08
N PRO A 546 -11.07 27.41 -37.72
CA PRO A 546 -10.27 28.04 -38.77
C PRO A 546 -11.10 28.51 -39.98
N GLY A 547 -12.17 27.77 -40.33
CA GLY A 547 -13.10 28.13 -41.40
C GLY A 547 -13.89 29.42 -41.14
N ASN A 548 -13.97 29.87 -39.88
CA ASN A 548 -14.57 31.14 -39.47
C ASN A 548 -13.54 32.14 -38.90
N GLY A 549 -12.24 31.93 -39.18
CA GLY A 549 -11.17 32.83 -38.74
C GLY A 549 -10.93 32.87 -37.22
N ARG A 550 -11.23 31.78 -36.51
CA ARG A 550 -11.01 31.66 -35.05
C ARG A 550 -9.83 30.73 -34.77
N ASP A 551 -8.69 31.33 -34.45
CA ASP A 551 -7.39 30.63 -34.38
C ASP A 551 -6.84 30.53 -32.93
N ASP A 552 -7.69 30.58 -31.87
CA ASP A 552 -7.23 30.48 -30.47
C ASP A 552 -7.02 29.04 -29.98
N TYR A 553 -5.92 28.44 -30.44
CA TYR A 553 -5.51 27.09 -30.03
C TYR A 553 -5.23 27.01 -28.51
N ARG A 554 -4.70 28.09 -27.91
CA ARG A 554 -4.33 28.13 -26.49
C ARG A 554 -5.55 28.20 -25.57
N GLY A 555 -6.59 28.91 -25.97
CA GLY A 555 -7.90 28.87 -25.31
C GLY A 555 -8.53 27.49 -25.43
N ALA A 556 -8.55 26.90 -26.63
CA ALA A 556 -9.13 25.58 -26.83
C ALA A 556 -8.40 24.46 -26.03
N LEU A 557 -7.08 24.54 -25.89
CA LEU A 557 -6.32 23.66 -24.98
C LEU A 557 -6.72 23.82 -23.49
N GLN A 558 -7.18 24.99 -23.05
CA GLN A 558 -7.69 25.17 -21.67
C GLN A 558 -9.04 24.48 -21.46
N VAL A 559 -9.88 24.39 -22.51
CA VAL A 559 -11.13 23.61 -22.48
C VAL A 559 -10.82 22.11 -22.36
N PHE A 560 -9.81 21.60 -23.06
CA PHE A 560 -9.35 20.22 -22.87
C PHE A 560 -8.72 20.00 -21.49
N ALA A 561 -7.92 20.93 -20.99
CA ALA A 561 -7.40 20.85 -19.62
C ALA A 561 -8.52 20.88 -18.56
N LEU A 562 -9.65 21.53 -18.83
CA LEU A 562 -10.86 21.45 -18.00
C LEU A 562 -11.51 20.06 -18.08
N ARG A 563 -11.73 19.53 -19.29
CA ARG A 563 -12.22 18.16 -19.53
C ARG A 563 -11.39 17.12 -18.76
N ASP A 564 -10.07 17.20 -18.87
CA ASP A 564 -9.14 16.25 -18.27
C ASP A 564 -9.14 16.37 -16.73
N ARG A 565 -9.22 17.61 -16.18
CA ARG A 565 -9.43 17.85 -14.73
C ARG A 565 -10.76 17.28 -14.21
N LEU A 566 -11.81 17.35 -15.01
CA LEU A 566 -13.13 16.77 -14.69
C LEU A 566 -13.17 15.24 -14.88
N ARG A 567 -12.12 14.63 -15.48
CA ARG A 567 -12.04 13.21 -15.84
C ARG A 567 -13.19 12.73 -16.73
N LEU A 568 -13.71 13.63 -17.58
CA LEU A 568 -14.86 13.36 -18.44
C LEU A 568 -14.43 12.54 -19.67
N TYR A 569 -14.61 11.22 -19.62
CA TYR A 569 -14.41 10.36 -20.79
C TYR A 569 -15.49 10.67 -21.85
N SER A 570 -15.06 10.99 -23.07
CA SER A 570 -15.92 11.54 -24.12
C SER A 570 -15.28 11.32 -25.50
N PRO A 571 -15.77 10.36 -26.30
CA PRO A 571 -15.22 10.07 -27.63
C PRO A 571 -15.37 11.23 -28.62
N SER A 572 -16.38 12.10 -28.45
CA SER A 572 -16.60 13.27 -29.32
C SER A 572 -15.55 14.36 -29.06
N LEU A 573 -15.19 14.61 -27.80
CA LEU A 573 -14.13 15.55 -27.44
C LEU A 573 -12.75 15.04 -27.88
N ASP A 574 -12.46 13.75 -27.74
CA ASP A 574 -11.22 13.16 -28.27
C ASP A 574 -11.16 13.21 -29.81
N ALA A 575 -12.28 12.96 -30.51
CA ALA A 575 -12.35 13.12 -31.97
C ALA A 575 -12.23 14.59 -32.42
N ARG A 576 -12.79 15.54 -31.67
CA ARG A 576 -12.61 16.98 -31.93
C ARG A 576 -11.15 17.38 -31.72
N ARG A 577 -10.50 16.90 -30.66
CA ARG A 577 -9.06 17.10 -30.41
C ARG A 577 -8.19 16.60 -31.56
N GLN A 578 -8.37 15.37 -32.02
CA GLN A 578 -7.65 14.83 -33.19
C GLN A 578 -7.91 15.62 -34.48
N THR A 579 -9.08 16.26 -34.59
CA THR A 579 -9.41 17.13 -35.72
C THR A 579 -8.71 18.47 -35.60
N MET A 580 -8.70 19.09 -34.42
CA MET A 580 -7.93 20.31 -34.16
C MET A 580 -6.42 20.12 -34.31
N GLU A 581 -5.87 18.98 -33.87
CA GLU A 581 -4.43 18.68 -34.02
C GLU A 581 -4.06 18.51 -35.51
N ARG A 582 -4.95 17.98 -36.35
CA ARG A 582 -4.79 17.96 -37.83
C ARG A 582 -4.88 19.37 -38.41
N GLU A 583 -5.95 20.11 -38.11
CA GLU A 583 -6.15 21.51 -38.54
C GLU A 583 -4.94 22.39 -38.18
N LYS A 584 -4.39 22.24 -36.96
CA LYS A 584 -3.18 22.92 -36.50
C LYS A 584 -1.96 22.57 -37.36
N ASN A 585 -1.72 21.28 -37.62
CA ASN A 585 -0.56 20.83 -38.38
C ASN A 585 -0.65 21.23 -39.87
N GLU A 586 -1.84 21.18 -40.46
CA GLU A 586 -2.12 21.69 -41.81
C GLU A 586 -1.87 23.21 -41.88
N ARG A 587 -2.32 23.97 -40.88
CA ARG A 587 -2.10 25.42 -40.78
C ARG A 587 -0.62 25.77 -40.59
N LEU A 588 0.13 25.01 -39.77
CA LEU A 588 1.57 25.20 -39.59
C LEU A 588 2.36 24.87 -40.87
N ASN A 589 1.99 23.81 -41.60
CA ASN A 589 2.60 23.50 -42.90
C ASN A 589 2.31 24.59 -43.96
N ALA A 590 1.10 25.17 -43.95
CA ALA A 590 0.77 26.29 -44.81
C ALA A 590 1.56 27.57 -44.46
N LEU A 591 1.80 27.82 -43.17
CA LEU A 591 2.63 28.93 -42.70
C LEU A 591 4.13 28.72 -42.99
N ASP A 592 4.64 27.49 -42.89
CA ASP A 592 6.01 27.14 -43.34
C ASP A 592 6.16 27.36 -44.86
N THR A 593 5.18 26.92 -45.65
CA THR A 593 5.14 27.16 -47.10
C THR A 593 5.09 28.66 -47.45
N ALA A 594 4.43 29.48 -46.63
CA ALA A 594 4.44 30.93 -46.77
C ALA A 594 5.80 31.53 -46.35
N LEU A 595 6.36 31.11 -45.21
CA LEU A 595 7.64 31.61 -44.68
C LEU A 595 8.79 31.40 -45.66
N ASN A 596 8.88 30.22 -46.27
CA ASN A 596 9.90 29.92 -47.29
C ASN A 596 9.72 30.81 -48.55
N ARG A 597 8.49 31.03 -49.02
CA ARG A 597 8.21 31.94 -50.13
C ARG A 597 8.57 33.39 -49.82
N GLN A 598 8.33 33.84 -48.57
CA GLN A 598 8.67 35.18 -48.10
C GLN A 598 10.19 35.36 -47.97
N LEU A 599 10.91 34.32 -47.53
CA LEU A 599 12.37 34.25 -47.51
C LEU A 599 12.99 34.36 -48.91
N ASP A 600 12.45 33.63 -49.89
CA ASP A 600 12.89 33.68 -51.28
C ASP A 600 12.59 35.05 -51.93
N ALA A 601 11.48 35.70 -51.54
CA ALA A 601 11.08 37.02 -52.02
C ALA A 601 11.75 38.21 -51.29
N GLY A 602 12.53 37.97 -50.22
CA GLY A 602 13.13 39.04 -49.40
C GLY A 602 12.13 39.85 -48.55
N LEU A 603 10.92 39.31 -48.32
CA LEU A 603 9.87 39.92 -47.50
C LEU A 603 10.08 39.55 -46.03
N LEU A 604 11.06 40.17 -45.39
CA LEU A 604 11.52 39.83 -44.05
C LEU A 604 10.80 40.62 -42.95
N PHE A 605 10.76 41.96 -43.05
CA PHE A 605 10.46 42.86 -41.93
C PHE A 605 9.00 43.31 -41.87
N ARG A 606 8.52 43.72 -40.68
CA ARG A 606 7.12 44.14 -40.48
C ARG A 606 6.72 45.43 -41.21
N SER A 607 7.68 46.14 -41.81
CA SER A 607 7.49 47.27 -42.72
C SER A 607 6.96 46.85 -44.11
N GLN A 608 7.11 45.59 -44.49
CA GLN A 608 6.73 45.04 -45.80
C GLN A 608 5.38 44.31 -45.72
N PRO A 609 4.53 44.35 -46.76
CA PRO A 609 3.33 43.51 -46.82
C PRO A 609 3.71 42.03 -46.97
N ASP A 610 2.91 41.13 -46.38
CA ASP A 610 3.10 39.66 -46.40
C ASP A 610 4.54 39.22 -46.03
N ASN A 611 5.00 39.57 -44.82
CA ASN A 611 6.38 39.39 -44.37
C ASN A 611 6.59 38.24 -43.38
N ALA A 612 7.82 37.71 -43.35
CA ALA A 612 8.25 36.59 -42.52
C ALA A 612 8.05 36.82 -41.02
N LEU A 613 8.35 38.02 -40.49
CA LEU A 613 8.15 38.30 -39.06
C LEU A 613 6.65 38.27 -38.66
N ALA A 614 5.75 38.75 -39.52
CA ALA A 614 4.31 38.65 -39.29
C ALA A 614 3.79 37.20 -39.42
N THR A 615 4.41 36.37 -40.26
CA THR A 615 4.15 34.92 -40.32
C THR A 615 4.61 34.23 -39.04
N LEU A 616 5.78 34.58 -38.49
CA LEU A 616 6.22 34.09 -37.17
C LEU A 616 5.28 34.52 -36.05
N ASP A 617 4.70 35.73 -36.09
CA ASP A 617 3.69 36.17 -35.12
C ASP A 617 2.39 35.33 -35.20
N GLN A 618 2.02 34.82 -36.38
CA GLN A 618 0.92 33.86 -36.53
C GLN A 618 1.28 32.49 -35.97
N VAL A 619 2.46 31.95 -36.33
CA VAL A 619 2.99 30.69 -35.77
C VAL A 619 3.02 30.76 -34.24
N ARG A 620 3.51 31.85 -33.66
CA ARG A 620 3.64 32.05 -32.20
C ARG A 620 2.29 32.15 -31.47
N ARG A 621 1.19 32.44 -32.17
CA ARG A 621 -0.19 32.34 -31.63
C ARG A 621 -0.74 30.92 -31.66
N ILE A 622 -0.45 30.17 -32.73
CA ILE A 622 -0.94 28.80 -32.95
C ILE A 622 -0.15 27.78 -32.12
N ASP A 623 1.19 27.87 -32.14
CA ASP A 623 2.09 26.96 -31.44
C ASP A 623 3.38 27.69 -30.98
N PRO A 624 3.44 28.15 -29.71
CA PRO A 624 4.61 28.84 -29.15
C PRO A 624 5.88 27.98 -29.03
N GLN A 625 5.81 26.65 -29.25
CA GLN A 625 6.97 25.75 -29.17
C GLN A 625 7.46 25.27 -30.55
N SER A 626 6.74 25.64 -31.63
CA SER A 626 7.06 25.28 -33.01
C SER A 626 8.52 25.52 -33.38
N SER A 627 9.13 24.54 -34.08
CA SER A 627 10.47 24.65 -34.64
C SER A 627 10.62 25.79 -35.66
N LEU A 628 9.52 26.23 -36.28
CA LEU A 628 9.50 27.39 -37.18
C LEU A 628 9.89 28.70 -36.47
N LEU A 629 9.78 28.77 -35.14
CA LEU A 629 10.24 29.92 -34.34
C LEU A 629 11.76 29.92 -34.10
N ARG A 630 12.49 28.90 -34.60
CA ARG A 630 13.96 28.74 -34.52
C ARG A 630 14.55 28.49 -35.92
N HIS A 631 14.04 29.25 -36.90
CA HIS A 631 14.36 29.07 -38.32
C HIS A 631 15.73 29.72 -38.66
N SER A 632 16.81 28.97 -38.50
CA SER A 632 18.20 29.44 -38.67
C SER A 632 18.47 30.17 -39.99
N ALA A 633 17.87 29.73 -41.10
CA ALA A 633 18.00 30.39 -42.40
C ALA A 633 17.36 31.79 -42.43
N LEU A 634 16.34 32.06 -41.61
CA LEU A 634 15.76 33.40 -41.46
C LEU A 634 16.65 34.31 -40.60
N GLU A 635 17.33 33.77 -39.58
CA GLU A 635 18.34 34.51 -38.83
C GLU A 635 19.54 34.92 -39.71
N VAL A 636 19.94 34.08 -40.68
CA VAL A 636 20.93 34.45 -41.71
C VAL A 636 20.42 35.62 -42.55
N ARG A 637 19.22 35.51 -43.15
CA ARG A 637 18.66 36.54 -44.03
C ARG A 637 18.42 37.89 -43.36
N LEU A 638 17.96 37.88 -42.09
CA LEU A 638 17.79 39.09 -41.30
C LEU A 638 19.13 39.79 -41.05
N ASP A 639 20.17 39.02 -40.73
CA ASP A 639 21.53 39.55 -40.52
C ASP A 639 22.15 40.11 -41.81
N GLU A 640 21.99 39.42 -42.94
CA GLU A 640 22.41 39.89 -44.27
C GLU A 640 21.77 41.24 -44.63
N ALA A 641 20.45 41.38 -44.43
CA ALA A 641 19.71 42.60 -44.76
C ALA A 641 20.12 43.78 -43.85
N ILE A 642 20.29 43.55 -42.55
CA ILE A 642 20.70 44.59 -41.60
C ILE A 642 22.15 45.03 -41.87
N ALA A 643 23.04 44.09 -42.22
CA ALA A 643 24.40 44.42 -42.65
C ALA A 643 24.42 45.31 -43.90
N GLN A 644 23.54 45.05 -44.87
CA GLN A 644 23.37 45.91 -46.06
C GLN A 644 22.84 47.30 -45.69
N ALA A 645 21.85 47.40 -44.78
CA ALA A 645 21.33 48.68 -44.30
C ALA A 645 22.39 49.52 -43.56
N VAL A 646 23.27 48.89 -42.76
CA VAL A 646 24.42 49.55 -42.13
C VAL A 646 25.43 50.01 -43.19
N ALA A 647 25.79 49.16 -44.15
CA ALA A 647 26.72 49.50 -45.23
C ALA A 647 26.21 50.63 -46.14
N ALA A 648 24.88 50.73 -46.33
CA ALA A 648 24.21 51.83 -47.02
C ALA A 648 24.07 53.12 -46.18
N GLY A 649 24.58 53.14 -44.94
CA GLY A 649 24.48 54.29 -44.03
C GLY A 649 23.08 54.54 -43.46
N GLN A 650 22.13 53.62 -43.65
CA GLN A 650 20.73 53.76 -43.24
C GLN A 650 20.52 53.38 -41.76
N LEU A 651 21.33 53.97 -40.87
CA LEU A 651 21.45 53.55 -39.46
C LEU A 651 20.11 53.54 -38.70
N ALA A 652 19.18 54.44 -39.02
CA ALA A 652 17.84 54.47 -38.41
C ALA A 652 16.93 53.30 -38.86
N ALA A 653 17.07 52.84 -40.11
CA ALA A 653 16.40 51.64 -40.60
C ALA A 653 17.03 50.39 -39.94
N ALA A 654 18.35 50.26 -40.02
CA ALA A 654 19.10 49.16 -39.41
C ALA A 654 18.82 49.01 -37.90
N ARG A 655 18.72 50.12 -37.14
CA ARG A 655 18.28 50.16 -35.73
C ARG A 655 16.89 49.55 -35.54
N THR A 656 15.94 49.95 -36.38
CA THR A 656 14.54 49.51 -36.31
C THR A 656 14.40 48.03 -36.70
N GLU A 657 15.21 47.58 -37.65
CA GLU A 657 15.23 46.22 -38.16
C GLU A 657 15.92 45.25 -37.20
N ILE A 658 17.05 45.64 -36.55
CA ILE A 658 17.72 44.78 -35.57
C ILE A 658 16.91 44.64 -34.27
N ASP A 659 16.17 45.66 -33.85
CA ASP A 659 15.26 45.53 -32.71
C ASP A 659 14.02 44.68 -33.04
N GLN A 660 13.52 44.70 -34.29
CA GLN A 660 12.52 43.73 -34.75
C GLN A 660 13.07 42.30 -34.79
N ALA A 661 14.26 42.09 -35.35
CA ALA A 661 14.90 40.79 -35.44
C ALA A 661 15.20 40.19 -34.05
N ARG A 662 15.70 40.98 -33.11
CA ARG A 662 15.93 40.56 -31.71
C ARG A 662 14.64 40.30 -30.93
N ALA A 663 13.54 40.99 -31.24
CA ALA A 663 12.23 40.68 -30.66
C ALA A 663 11.61 39.37 -31.21
N ALA A 664 12.02 38.95 -32.41
CA ALA A 664 11.69 37.65 -32.97
C ALA A 664 12.59 36.54 -32.40
N PHE A 665 13.91 36.78 -32.36
CA PHE A 665 14.97 35.83 -31.98
C PHE A 665 15.86 36.40 -30.85
N PRO A 666 15.40 36.38 -29.58
CA PRO A 666 16.14 37.00 -28.47
C PRO A 666 17.48 36.30 -28.16
N ASP A 667 17.51 34.98 -28.33
CA ASP A 667 18.64 34.12 -27.97
C ASP A 667 19.73 34.04 -29.08
N SER A 668 19.54 34.71 -30.22
CA SER A 668 20.44 34.62 -31.36
C SER A 668 21.70 35.47 -31.16
N LEU A 669 22.83 34.79 -30.87
CA LEU A 669 24.14 35.43 -30.71
C LEU A 669 24.56 36.25 -31.94
N ARG A 670 24.21 35.83 -33.16
CA ARG A 670 24.47 36.58 -34.40
C ARG A 670 23.80 37.96 -34.38
N LEU A 671 22.50 38.00 -34.05
CA LEU A 671 21.74 39.25 -33.99
C LEU A 671 22.13 40.10 -32.77
N GLN A 672 22.63 39.50 -31.69
CA GLN A 672 23.26 40.23 -30.59
C GLN A 672 24.54 40.94 -31.05
N LEU A 673 25.45 40.24 -31.73
CA LEU A 673 26.68 40.83 -32.31
C LEU A 673 26.36 41.94 -33.31
N ARG A 674 25.45 41.72 -34.26
CA ARG A 674 25.02 42.74 -35.22
C ARG A 674 24.41 43.98 -34.53
N SER A 675 23.71 43.80 -33.41
CA SER A 675 23.18 44.94 -32.65
C SER A 675 24.26 45.79 -31.97
N ALA A 676 25.40 45.19 -31.59
CA ALA A 676 26.56 45.91 -31.10
C ALA A 676 27.24 46.69 -32.24
N GLU A 677 27.36 46.12 -33.45
CA GLU A 677 27.87 46.84 -34.62
C GLU A 677 26.99 48.04 -34.99
N VAL A 678 25.66 47.88 -35.03
CA VAL A 678 24.70 48.98 -35.26
C VAL A 678 24.88 50.07 -34.20
N GLN A 679 25.04 49.72 -32.92
CA GLN A 679 25.31 50.68 -31.86
C GLN A 679 26.66 51.39 -32.02
N VAL A 680 27.71 50.70 -32.46
CA VAL A 680 29.03 51.30 -32.73
C VAL A 680 28.94 52.29 -33.91
N ALA A 681 28.23 51.93 -34.98
CA ALA A 681 28.00 52.82 -36.11
C ALA A 681 27.18 54.06 -35.72
N GLU A 682 26.12 53.89 -34.91
CA GLU A 682 25.38 55.02 -34.33
C GLU A 682 26.26 55.91 -33.44
N GLN A 683 27.12 55.34 -32.58
CA GLN A 683 28.01 56.10 -31.72
C GLN A 683 29.07 56.88 -32.51
N GLN A 684 29.63 56.28 -33.57
CA GLN A 684 30.55 56.96 -34.48
C GLN A 684 29.87 58.15 -35.19
N ALA A 685 28.63 57.97 -35.65
CA ALA A 685 27.84 59.04 -36.27
C ALA A 685 27.41 60.15 -35.28
N ARG A 686 27.32 59.84 -33.97
CA ARG A 686 26.89 60.77 -32.91
C ARG A 686 28.02 61.50 -32.17
N ARG A 687 29.31 61.17 -32.36
CA ARG A 687 30.44 61.81 -31.64
C ARG A 687 30.58 63.32 -31.99
N PRO A 688 30.39 64.25 -31.04
CA PRO A 688 30.72 65.66 -31.27
C PRO A 688 32.24 65.89 -31.25
N ARG A 689 32.75 66.74 -32.14
CA ARG A 689 34.18 67.15 -32.14
C ARG A 689 34.47 68.20 -31.05
N ALA A 690 34.78 67.77 -29.83
CA ALA A 690 35.75 68.43 -28.94
C ALA A 690 35.93 67.69 -27.60
N THR A 691 37.17 67.62 -27.13
CA THR A 691 37.51 67.55 -25.69
C THR A 691 38.56 68.63 -25.42
N ALA A 692 38.59 69.18 -24.21
CA ALA A 692 39.43 70.34 -23.87
C ALA A 692 40.94 70.06 -24.07
N PRO A 693 41.75 71.09 -24.40
CA PRO A 693 43.18 70.93 -24.63
C PRO A 693 43.92 70.56 -23.34
N LEU A 694 44.57 69.38 -23.34
CA LEU A 694 45.66 69.08 -22.42
C LEU A 694 46.89 69.92 -22.83
N ASP A 695 47.76 70.21 -21.87
CA ASP A 695 49.07 70.80 -22.13
C ASP A 695 50.14 69.71 -22.37
N ALA A 696 51.34 70.11 -22.81
CA ALA A 696 52.40 69.16 -23.12
C ALA A 696 53.00 68.47 -21.87
N ALA A 697 52.79 68.98 -20.66
CA ALA A 697 53.19 68.29 -19.42
C ALA A 697 52.18 67.21 -19.04
N GLY A 698 50.89 67.58 -18.92
CA GLY A 698 49.80 66.66 -18.63
C GLY A 698 49.65 65.56 -19.67
N ALA A 699 49.88 65.86 -20.96
CA ALA A 699 49.88 64.85 -22.03
C ALA A 699 50.98 63.79 -21.83
N ARG A 700 52.21 64.16 -21.42
CA ARG A 700 53.28 63.19 -21.12
C ARG A 700 52.93 62.33 -19.92
N GLN A 701 52.43 62.93 -18.84
CA GLN A 701 52.05 62.20 -17.62
C GLN A 701 50.87 61.25 -17.86
N ALA A 702 49.85 61.69 -18.61
CA ALA A 702 48.71 60.86 -18.99
C ALA A 702 49.12 59.68 -19.90
N LEU A 703 50.02 59.90 -20.86
CA LEU A 703 50.52 58.83 -21.72
C LEU A 703 51.37 57.81 -20.94
N ALA A 704 52.27 58.29 -20.06
CA ALA A 704 53.08 57.41 -19.21
C ALA A 704 52.20 56.55 -18.27
N ALA A 705 51.17 57.14 -17.66
CA ALA A 705 50.22 56.41 -16.82
C ALA A 705 49.41 55.37 -17.63
N ALA A 706 48.98 55.71 -18.85
CA ALA A 706 48.29 54.77 -19.73
C ALA A 706 49.20 53.62 -20.20
N LEU A 707 50.48 53.88 -20.47
CA LEU A 707 51.44 52.84 -20.85
C LEU A 707 51.85 51.93 -19.68
N ALA A 708 51.84 52.44 -18.45
CA ALA A 708 52.11 51.64 -17.25
C ALA A 708 50.97 50.69 -16.86
N GLN A 709 49.73 50.99 -17.27
CA GLN A 709 48.55 50.14 -17.08
C GLN A 709 47.78 50.01 -18.40
N PRO A 710 48.28 49.18 -19.34
CA PRO A 710 47.64 49.01 -20.64
C PRO A 710 46.36 48.17 -20.55
N ALA A 711 45.33 48.58 -21.27
CA ALA A 711 44.02 47.92 -21.28
C ALA A 711 43.41 47.87 -22.69
N THR A 712 42.57 46.88 -22.95
CA THR A 712 41.89 46.65 -24.25
C THR A 712 40.65 47.51 -24.48
N ASP A 713 40.26 48.33 -23.50
CA ASP A 713 39.01 49.09 -23.53
C ASP A 713 39.08 50.34 -24.46
N PRO A 714 37.92 50.90 -24.89
CA PRO A 714 37.90 52.11 -25.72
C PRO A 714 38.45 53.36 -25.02
N VAL A 715 38.25 53.51 -23.71
CA VAL A 715 38.66 54.68 -22.91
C VAL A 715 40.17 54.71 -22.74
N TRP A 716 40.86 53.57 -22.70
CA TRP A 716 42.32 53.50 -22.82
C TRP A 716 42.80 54.05 -24.17
N ARG A 717 42.23 53.57 -25.28
CA ARG A 717 42.59 54.01 -26.64
C ARG A 717 42.34 55.51 -26.86
N ASP A 718 41.17 56.02 -26.46
CA ASP A 718 40.85 57.45 -26.57
C ASP A 718 41.80 58.32 -25.70
N ARG A 719 42.18 57.87 -24.49
CA ARG A 719 43.19 58.56 -23.63
C ARG A 719 44.57 58.62 -24.30
N VAL A 720 45.05 57.50 -24.84
CA VAL A 720 46.34 57.42 -25.55
C VAL A 720 46.34 58.31 -26.79
N ALA A 721 45.26 58.29 -27.57
CA ALA A 721 45.11 59.13 -28.76
C ALA A 721 45.11 60.64 -28.42
N ALA A 722 44.36 61.05 -27.39
CA ALA A 722 44.30 62.43 -26.94
C ALA A 722 45.66 62.94 -26.44
N ALA A 723 46.39 62.14 -25.68
CA ALA A 723 47.73 62.48 -25.20
C ALA A 723 48.75 62.61 -26.37
N LEU A 724 48.78 61.64 -27.29
CA LEU A 724 49.67 61.67 -28.46
C LEU A 724 49.42 62.88 -29.38
N ALA A 725 48.17 63.37 -29.47
CA ALA A 725 47.83 64.52 -30.31
C ALA A 725 48.55 65.81 -29.86
N VAL A 726 48.75 66.00 -28.54
CA VAL A 726 49.31 67.21 -27.93
C VAL A 726 50.84 67.24 -27.94
N LEU A 727 51.51 66.08 -27.95
CA LEU A 727 52.99 66.00 -27.90
C LEU A 727 53.68 66.63 -29.13
N PRO A 728 54.89 67.22 -28.98
CA PRO A 728 55.67 67.75 -30.11
C PRO A 728 55.98 66.70 -31.19
N PRO A 729 56.13 67.06 -32.48
CA PRO A 729 56.25 66.09 -33.57
C PRO A 729 57.37 65.05 -33.41
N ALA A 730 58.54 65.46 -32.90
CA ALA A 730 59.71 64.58 -32.71
C ALA A 730 59.58 63.66 -31.49
N GLU A 731 58.83 64.05 -30.46
CA GLU A 731 58.49 63.15 -29.34
C GLU A 731 57.39 62.17 -29.75
N ARG A 732 56.42 62.65 -30.54
CA ARG A 732 55.24 61.90 -30.97
C ARG A 732 55.58 60.68 -31.84
N SER A 733 56.62 60.73 -32.66
CA SER A 733 57.10 59.56 -33.42
C SER A 733 57.62 58.46 -32.50
N THR A 734 58.53 58.79 -31.58
CA THR A 734 59.12 57.86 -30.61
C THR A 734 58.05 57.24 -29.71
N GLN A 735 57.12 58.07 -29.22
CA GLN A 735 56.03 57.62 -28.35
C GLN A 735 55.00 56.73 -29.07
N ARG A 736 54.76 56.93 -30.38
CA ARG A 736 53.93 56.00 -31.18
C ARG A 736 54.55 54.61 -31.29
N SER A 737 55.87 54.52 -31.45
CA SER A 737 56.57 53.23 -31.47
C SER A 737 56.45 52.49 -30.13
N ALA A 738 56.66 53.19 -29.01
CA ALA A 738 56.47 52.62 -27.67
C ALA A 738 55.02 52.12 -27.44
N VAL A 739 54.02 52.92 -27.85
CA VAL A 739 52.60 52.51 -27.80
C VAL A 739 52.35 51.26 -28.65
N ALA A 740 52.93 51.17 -29.85
CA ALA A 740 52.79 50.00 -30.72
C ALA A 740 53.44 48.73 -30.13
N GLU A 741 54.57 48.85 -29.45
CA GLU A 741 55.22 47.74 -28.74
C GLU A 741 54.42 47.29 -27.52
N THR A 742 53.91 48.22 -26.70
CA THR A 742 53.03 47.89 -25.56
C THR A 742 51.76 47.17 -26.02
N ILE A 743 51.11 47.63 -27.08
CA ILE A 743 49.94 46.95 -27.67
C ILE A 743 50.32 45.54 -28.14
N ALA A 744 51.44 45.39 -28.85
CA ALA A 744 51.88 44.08 -29.33
C ALA A 744 52.14 43.10 -28.18
N GLY A 745 52.74 43.55 -27.08
CA GLY A 745 53.00 42.71 -25.89
C GLY A 745 51.72 42.29 -25.17
N VAL A 746 50.77 43.22 -24.97
CA VAL A 746 49.47 42.96 -24.32
C VAL A 746 48.66 41.94 -25.11
N VAL A 747 48.58 42.12 -26.43
CA VAL A 747 47.87 41.19 -27.33
C VAL A 747 48.62 39.86 -27.45
N ALA A 748 49.96 39.85 -27.40
CA ALA A 748 50.73 38.60 -27.40
C ALA A 748 50.40 37.70 -26.20
N ALA A 749 50.19 38.30 -25.01
CA ALA A 749 49.83 37.62 -23.77
C ALA A 749 48.35 37.20 -23.70
N GLN A 750 47.50 37.67 -24.61
CA GLN A 750 46.05 37.44 -24.58
C GLN A 750 45.69 36.13 -25.30
N ALA A 751 45.15 35.16 -24.57
CA ALA A 751 44.82 33.82 -25.07
C ALA A 751 43.32 33.46 -25.02
N ASP A 752 42.48 34.33 -24.43
CA ASP A 752 41.05 34.10 -24.23
C ASP A 752 40.22 34.45 -25.49
N PRO A 753 39.47 33.48 -26.08
CA PRO A 753 38.57 33.73 -27.20
C PRO A 753 37.51 34.80 -26.94
N ALA A 754 37.04 34.97 -25.69
CA ALA A 754 36.06 36.00 -25.33
C ALA A 754 36.60 37.43 -25.49
N GLN A 755 37.92 37.60 -25.55
CA GLN A 755 38.60 38.90 -25.63
C GLN A 755 39.08 39.24 -27.06
N LEU A 756 38.85 38.33 -28.03
CA LEU A 756 39.31 38.42 -29.42
C LEU A 756 38.96 39.75 -30.11
N ALA A 757 37.71 40.21 -30.01
CA ALA A 757 37.27 41.47 -30.61
C ALA A 757 37.96 42.70 -29.99
N GLY A 758 38.24 42.66 -28.68
CA GLY A 758 39.01 43.70 -27.99
C GLY A 758 40.47 43.72 -28.43
N ALA A 759 41.09 42.55 -28.54
CA ALA A 759 42.45 42.38 -29.03
C ALA A 759 42.61 42.90 -30.48
N GLN A 760 41.72 42.50 -31.39
CA GLN A 760 41.70 42.97 -32.78
C GLN A 760 41.55 44.50 -32.85
N ALA A 761 40.60 45.07 -32.11
CA ALA A 761 40.36 46.51 -32.07
C ALA A 761 41.51 47.32 -31.42
N LEU A 762 42.39 46.67 -30.63
CA LEU A 762 43.61 47.26 -30.10
C LEU A 762 44.77 47.17 -31.13
N VAL A 763 44.91 46.05 -31.86
CA VAL A 763 45.90 45.90 -32.94
C VAL A 763 45.66 46.88 -34.07
N GLU A 764 44.42 47.03 -34.57
CA GLU A 764 44.10 48.01 -35.63
C GLU A 764 44.38 49.46 -35.17
N PHE A 765 44.14 49.78 -33.89
CA PHE A 765 44.49 51.07 -33.31
C PHE A 765 46.01 51.30 -33.32
N GLY A 766 46.81 50.30 -32.92
CA GLY A 766 48.26 50.35 -32.98
C GLY A 766 48.80 50.49 -34.41
N LEU A 767 48.20 49.77 -35.39
CA LEU A 767 48.55 49.88 -36.81
C LEU A 767 48.17 51.25 -37.38
N GLY A 768 47.09 51.87 -36.90
CA GLY A 768 46.74 53.27 -37.22
C GLY A 768 47.77 54.30 -36.71
N LEU A 769 48.57 53.95 -35.70
CA LEU A 769 49.66 54.78 -35.18
C LEU A 769 51.02 54.48 -35.85
N VAL A 770 51.30 53.21 -36.14
CA VAL A 770 52.55 52.72 -36.78
C VAL A 770 52.22 51.64 -37.83
N PRO A 771 51.87 52.02 -39.08
CA PRO A 771 51.38 51.08 -40.10
C PRO A 771 52.36 49.98 -40.53
N GLN A 772 53.66 50.18 -40.29
CA GLN A 772 54.73 49.24 -40.65
C GLN A 772 55.27 48.45 -39.45
N SER A 773 54.56 48.43 -38.31
CA SER A 773 54.98 47.66 -37.12
C SER A 773 54.86 46.15 -37.37
N GLY A 774 55.99 45.48 -37.60
CA GLY A 774 56.04 44.03 -37.81
C GLY A 774 55.47 43.22 -36.65
N ALA A 775 55.64 43.69 -35.40
CA ALA A 775 55.09 43.05 -34.22
C ALA A 775 53.54 43.07 -34.20
N LEU A 776 52.93 44.19 -34.60
CA LEU A 776 51.47 44.30 -34.68
C LEU A 776 50.89 43.55 -35.87
N LEU A 777 51.57 43.57 -37.03
CA LEU A 777 51.18 42.78 -38.19
C LEU A 777 51.19 41.27 -37.87
N ALA A 778 52.19 40.79 -37.11
CA ALA A 778 52.24 39.40 -36.66
C ALA A 778 51.06 39.04 -35.73
N GLN A 779 50.70 39.91 -34.77
CA GLN A 779 49.51 39.67 -33.93
C GLN A 779 48.20 39.75 -34.74
N ARG A 780 48.09 40.64 -35.74
CA ARG A 780 46.92 40.69 -36.65
C ARG A 780 46.69 39.34 -37.33
N THR A 781 47.72 38.78 -37.96
CA THR A 781 47.64 37.46 -38.63
C THR A 781 47.30 36.36 -37.63
N ARG A 782 47.90 36.35 -36.43
CA ARG A 782 47.59 35.39 -35.36
C ARG A 782 46.11 35.42 -34.95
N LEU A 783 45.56 36.61 -34.71
CA LEU A 783 44.15 36.77 -34.31
C LEU A 783 43.20 36.37 -35.44
N GLN A 784 43.52 36.69 -36.70
CA GLN A 784 42.74 36.24 -37.86
C GLN A 784 42.76 34.71 -38.01
N THR A 785 43.89 34.06 -37.77
CA THR A 785 43.97 32.58 -37.76
C THR A 785 43.14 31.97 -36.63
N LEU A 786 43.17 32.55 -35.43
CA LEU A 786 42.38 32.11 -34.28
C LEU A 786 40.87 32.24 -34.55
N GLU A 787 40.44 33.36 -35.12
CA GLU A 787 39.05 33.60 -35.51
C GLU A 787 38.56 32.56 -36.53
N GLN A 788 39.37 32.30 -37.57
CA GLN A 788 39.03 31.31 -38.60
C GLN A 788 38.95 29.89 -38.02
N GLN A 789 39.81 29.53 -37.06
CA GLN A 789 39.73 28.25 -36.35
C GLN A 789 38.46 28.12 -35.50
N LEU A 790 38.09 29.18 -34.76
CA LEU A 790 36.87 29.21 -33.96
C LEU A 790 35.60 29.10 -34.82
N GLN A 791 35.54 29.84 -35.93
CA GLN A 791 34.45 29.74 -36.90
C GLN A 791 34.34 28.33 -37.50
N GLN A 792 35.46 27.67 -37.82
CA GLN A 792 35.47 26.29 -38.31
C GLN A 792 35.02 25.27 -37.25
N ALA A 793 35.33 25.49 -35.97
CA ALA A 793 34.85 24.63 -34.88
C ALA A 793 33.31 24.73 -34.72
N LEU A 794 32.78 25.96 -34.62
CA LEU A 794 31.34 26.23 -34.52
C LEU A 794 30.57 25.69 -35.74
N ALA A 795 31.15 25.77 -36.95
CA ALA A 795 30.54 25.24 -38.16
C ALA A 795 30.48 23.69 -38.17
N ARG A 796 31.43 23.00 -37.52
CA ARG A 796 31.40 21.54 -37.36
C ARG A 796 30.37 21.12 -36.32
N GLU A 797 30.40 21.73 -35.14
CA GLU A 797 29.48 21.44 -34.04
C GLU A 797 28.01 21.61 -34.45
N SER A 798 27.68 22.69 -35.17
CA SER A 798 26.33 22.93 -35.70
C SER A 798 25.92 21.95 -36.81
N ALA A 799 26.85 21.54 -37.68
CA ALA A 799 26.58 20.51 -38.69
C ALA A 799 26.37 19.12 -38.08
N GLU A 800 27.16 18.74 -37.08
CA GLU A 800 27.02 17.50 -36.32
C GLU A 800 25.69 17.47 -35.52
N ALA A 801 25.32 18.60 -34.92
CA ALA A 801 24.04 18.76 -34.22
C ALA A 801 22.82 18.66 -35.15
N GLU A 802 22.86 19.28 -36.35
CA GLU A 802 21.80 19.08 -37.34
C GLU A 802 21.73 17.60 -37.76
N LEU A 803 22.86 16.99 -38.10
CA LEU A 803 22.92 15.60 -38.56
C LEU A 803 22.34 14.63 -37.53
N ALA A 804 22.68 14.79 -36.24
CA ALA A 804 22.09 14.03 -35.15
C ALA A 804 20.56 14.22 -35.08
N GLY A 805 20.07 15.46 -35.21
CA GLY A 805 18.64 15.76 -35.28
C GLY A 805 17.94 15.12 -36.48
N ARG A 806 18.60 15.02 -37.64
CA ARG A 806 18.07 14.31 -38.82
C ARG A 806 18.04 12.79 -38.62
N VAL A 807 19.07 12.19 -38.01
CA VAL A 807 19.11 10.76 -37.65
C VAL A 807 17.98 10.39 -36.68
N GLU A 808 17.73 11.22 -35.67
CA GLU A 808 16.64 10.97 -34.72
C GLU A 808 15.25 11.28 -35.31
N SER A 809 15.16 12.11 -36.34
CA SER A 809 13.95 12.24 -37.17
C SER A 809 13.67 10.98 -37.99
N LEU A 810 14.72 10.35 -38.55
CA LEU A 810 14.62 9.09 -39.28
C LEU A 810 14.14 7.94 -38.38
N ARG A 811 14.73 7.78 -37.18
CA ARG A 811 14.32 6.75 -36.21
C ARG A 811 12.85 6.87 -35.83
N ARG A 812 12.38 8.07 -35.53
CA ARG A 812 10.96 8.32 -35.21
C ARG A 812 10.02 8.09 -36.39
N ALA A 813 10.41 8.46 -37.61
CA ALA A 813 9.63 8.16 -38.82
C ALA A 813 9.51 6.64 -39.04
N ALA A 814 10.59 5.89 -38.82
CA ALA A 814 10.60 4.44 -38.94
C ALA A 814 9.77 3.75 -37.85
N ALA A 815 9.88 4.19 -36.59
CA ALA A 815 9.05 3.68 -35.48
C ALA A 815 7.56 3.94 -35.71
N ALA A 816 7.19 5.05 -36.36
CA ALA A 816 5.83 5.36 -36.77
C ALA A 816 5.34 4.57 -38.01
N ASN A 817 6.19 3.76 -38.64
CA ASN A 817 5.94 3.08 -39.92
C ASN A 817 5.60 4.03 -41.08
N ASP A 818 6.07 5.28 -41.03
CA ASP A 818 5.85 6.26 -42.10
C ASP A 818 6.88 6.07 -43.21
N LEU A 819 6.51 5.27 -44.23
CA LEU A 819 7.38 4.94 -45.34
C LEU A 819 7.92 6.18 -46.07
N GLY A 820 7.06 7.18 -46.33
CA GLY A 820 7.43 8.39 -47.04
C GLY A 820 8.45 9.23 -46.27
N LYS A 821 8.14 9.56 -45.01
CA LYS A 821 9.07 10.31 -44.14
C LYS A 821 10.37 9.55 -43.89
N THR A 822 10.34 8.21 -43.82
CA THR A 822 11.54 7.37 -43.68
C THR A 822 12.43 7.48 -44.92
N THR A 823 11.88 7.43 -46.14
CA THR A 823 12.67 7.64 -47.36
C THR A 823 13.19 9.07 -47.50
N ASP A 824 12.39 10.08 -47.14
CA ASP A 824 12.78 11.49 -47.24
C ASP A 824 13.88 11.84 -46.24
N ALA A 825 13.81 11.32 -45.01
CA ALA A 825 14.85 11.53 -44.00
C ALA A 825 16.17 10.86 -44.43
N LEU A 826 16.13 9.66 -45.00
CA LEU A 826 17.31 9.00 -45.58
C LEU A 826 17.92 9.80 -46.74
N ALA A 827 17.08 10.36 -47.63
CA ALA A 827 17.54 11.21 -48.72
C ALA A 827 18.23 12.50 -48.20
N ARG A 828 17.64 13.14 -47.18
CA ARG A 828 18.20 14.37 -46.56
C ARG A 828 19.50 14.13 -45.80
N ILE A 829 19.62 13.01 -45.09
CA ILE A 829 20.89 12.60 -44.46
C ILE A 829 21.96 12.37 -45.54
N ARG A 830 21.60 11.72 -46.66
CA ARG A 830 22.51 11.49 -47.80
C ARG A 830 22.96 12.78 -48.50
N SER A 831 22.12 13.82 -48.55
CA SER A 831 22.54 15.14 -49.08
C SER A 831 23.42 15.95 -48.13
N LEU A 832 23.36 15.69 -46.82
CA LEU A 832 24.20 16.37 -45.82
C LEU A 832 25.57 15.69 -45.65
N GLN A 833 25.60 14.35 -45.52
CA GLN A 833 26.84 13.59 -45.44
C GLN A 833 26.68 12.22 -46.12
N PRO A 834 27.11 12.07 -47.39
CA PRO A 834 26.93 10.83 -48.17
C PRO A 834 27.50 9.56 -47.52
N ASP A 835 28.63 9.68 -46.82
CA ASP A 835 29.36 8.54 -46.22
C ASP A 835 28.88 8.14 -44.82
N HIS A 836 27.92 8.86 -44.24
CA HIS A 836 27.52 8.71 -42.84
C HIS A 836 27.11 7.25 -42.50
N PRO A 837 27.58 6.63 -41.39
CA PRO A 837 27.36 5.21 -41.09
C PRO A 837 25.89 4.76 -41.12
N MET A 838 24.96 5.63 -40.69
CA MET A 838 23.51 5.39 -40.75
C MET A 838 23.01 4.98 -42.14
N LEU A 839 23.62 5.50 -43.21
CA LEU A 839 23.22 5.21 -44.59
C LEU A 839 23.68 3.83 -45.07
N ARG A 840 24.65 3.21 -44.39
CA ARG A 840 25.24 1.92 -44.74
C ARG A 840 24.69 0.75 -43.90
N SER A 841 24.34 0.98 -42.64
CA SER A 841 23.86 -0.07 -41.70
C SER A 841 22.39 0.09 -41.29
N GLU A 842 22.13 0.96 -40.31
CA GLU A 842 20.86 1.07 -39.59
C GLU A 842 19.72 1.60 -40.48
N GLY A 843 19.96 2.62 -41.30
CA GLY A 843 18.97 3.21 -42.20
C GLY A 843 18.33 2.22 -43.19
N PRO A 844 19.13 1.44 -43.94
CA PRO A 844 18.62 0.35 -44.78
C PRO A 844 17.91 -0.78 -44.02
N GLN A 845 18.20 -0.99 -42.73
CA GLN A 845 17.46 -1.95 -41.88
C GLN A 845 16.10 -1.39 -41.46
N LEU A 846 16.07 -0.15 -40.95
CA LEU A 846 14.84 0.56 -40.60
C LEU A 846 13.88 0.64 -41.80
N LEU A 847 14.38 1.02 -42.98
CA LEU A 847 13.55 1.10 -44.18
C LEU A 847 13.03 -0.28 -44.63
N ALA A 848 13.81 -1.36 -44.46
CA ALA A 848 13.31 -2.71 -44.72
C ALA A 848 12.17 -3.10 -43.76
N GLN A 849 12.29 -2.77 -42.48
CA GLN A 849 11.26 -3.04 -41.47
C GLN A 849 9.98 -2.24 -41.76
N VAL A 850 10.10 -0.96 -42.14
CA VAL A 850 8.94 -0.12 -42.49
C VAL A 850 8.23 -0.64 -43.74
N TYR A 851 8.96 -1.04 -44.79
CA TYR A 851 8.36 -1.68 -45.97
C TYR A 851 7.61 -2.96 -45.61
N ARG A 852 8.19 -3.82 -44.77
CA ARG A 852 7.56 -5.06 -44.28
C ARG A 852 6.28 -4.75 -43.48
N ASN A 853 6.37 -3.92 -42.45
CA ASN A 853 5.23 -3.54 -41.61
C ASN A 853 4.09 -2.88 -42.43
N THR A 854 4.43 -2.10 -43.47
CA THR A 854 3.45 -1.48 -44.38
C THR A 854 2.77 -2.52 -45.29
N ALA A 855 3.53 -3.50 -45.79
CA ALA A 855 3.01 -4.61 -46.58
C ALA A 855 2.10 -5.53 -45.74
N ASP A 856 2.54 -5.92 -44.54
CA ASP A 856 1.79 -6.75 -43.60
C ASP A 856 0.46 -6.06 -43.21
N ALA A 857 0.48 -4.75 -42.99
CA ALA A 857 -0.73 -3.93 -42.72
C ALA A 857 -1.65 -3.75 -43.94
N ALA A 858 -1.14 -3.84 -45.17
CA ALA A 858 -1.95 -3.88 -46.39
C ALA A 858 -2.55 -5.28 -46.62
N PHE A 859 -1.78 -6.33 -46.35
CA PHE A 859 -2.20 -7.72 -46.42
C PHE A 859 -3.35 -8.02 -45.46
N ALA A 860 -3.23 -7.61 -44.19
CA ALA A 860 -4.27 -7.76 -43.18
C ALA A 860 -5.59 -7.03 -43.54
N LYS A 861 -5.54 -6.02 -44.41
CA LYS A 861 -6.71 -5.29 -44.95
C LYS A 861 -7.25 -5.90 -46.25
N GLY A 862 -6.83 -7.12 -46.61
CA GLY A 862 -7.24 -7.83 -47.81
C GLY A 862 -6.61 -7.34 -49.11
N ARG A 863 -5.63 -6.43 -49.06
CA ARG A 863 -5.03 -5.79 -50.24
C ARG A 863 -3.77 -6.53 -50.72
N TYR A 864 -3.91 -7.82 -50.95
CA TYR A 864 -2.77 -8.74 -51.17
C TYR A 864 -1.85 -8.30 -52.32
N ALA A 865 -2.40 -7.80 -53.42
CA ALA A 865 -1.60 -7.29 -54.55
C ALA A 865 -0.75 -6.06 -54.16
N GLN A 866 -1.34 -5.09 -53.45
CA GLN A 866 -0.62 -3.92 -52.92
C GLN A 866 0.47 -4.34 -51.91
N ALA A 867 0.21 -5.34 -51.08
CA ALA A 867 1.20 -5.87 -50.13
C ALA A 867 2.40 -6.53 -50.85
N ALA A 868 2.15 -7.33 -51.89
CA ALA A 868 3.20 -7.92 -52.71
C ALA A 868 4.01 -6.88 -53.49
N GLU A 869 3.34 -5.86 -54.03
CA GLU A 869 3.99 -4.77 -54.77
C GLU A 869 4.90 -3.92 -53.87
N LEU A 870 4.46 -3.57 -52.65
CA LEU A 870 5.27 -2.84 -51.68
C LEU A 870 6.58 -3.57 -51.34
N LEU A 871 6.55 -4.91 -51.25
CA LEU A 871 7.77 -5.70 -51.02
C LEU A 871 8.67 -5.77 -52.26
N ALA A 872 8.09 -5.82 -53.46
CA ALA A 872 8.85 -5.73 -54.71
C ALA A 872 9.57 -4.37 -54.86
N GLN A 873 8.88 -3.27 -54.55
CA GLN A 873 9.47 -1.93 -54.50
C GLN A 873 10.57 -1.83 -53.43
N ALA A 874 10.41 -2.52 -52.29
CA ALA A 874 11.44 -2.62 -51.26
C ALA A 874 12.70 -3.33 -51.77
N GLN A 875 12.56 -4.47 -52.46
CA GLN A 875 13.69 -5.19 -53.05
C GLN A 875 14.44 -4.34 -54.08
N GLN A 876 13.72 -3.63 -54.95
CA GLN A 876 14.33 -2.76 -55.97
C GLN A 876 15.17 -1.63 -55.35
N ARG A 877 14.82 -1.16 -54.13
CA ARG A 877 15.49 -0.06 -53.42
C ARG A 877 16.54 -0.50 -52.40
N LEU A 878 16.44 -1.71 -51.85
CA LEU A 878 17.27 -2.20 -50.74
C LEU A 878 18.16 -3.41 -51.10
N GLY A 879 18.11 -3.84 -52.37
CA GLY A 879 18.75 -5.06 -52.86
C GLY A 879 17.93 -6.31 -52.54
N GLN A 880 18.36 -7.45 -53.10
CA GLN A 880 17.73 -8.75 -52.85
C GLN A 880 17.98 -9.20 -51.40
N ARG A 881 17.05 -8.87 -50.50
CA ARG A 881 17.02 -9.39 -49.13
C ARG A 881 16.10 -10.60 -49.06
N ALA A 882 16.63 -11.73 -48.57
CA ALA A 882 15.93 -13.02 -48.54
C ALA A 882 14.58 -12.96 -47.81
N GLU A 883 14.52 -12.28 -46.65
CA GLU A 883 13.28 -12.09 -45.88
C GLU A 883 12.18 -11.40 -46.70
N LEU A 884 12.53 -10.33 -47.42
CA LEU A 884 11.61 -9.58 -48.27
C LEU A 884 11.19 -10.43 -49.49
N HIS A 885 12.10 -11.24 -50.04
CA HIS A 885 11.80 -12.14 -51.16
C HIS A 885 10.75 -13.18 -50.76
N GLN A 886 10.98 -13.89 -49.67
CA GLN A 886 10.08 -14.92 -49.16
C GLN A 886 8.71 -14.33 -48.81
N ALA A 887 8.66 -13.14 -48.20
CA ALA A 887 7.40 -12.42 -47.94
C ALA A 887 6.69 -12.04 -49.25
N GLN A 888 7.40 -11.47 -50.23
CA GLN A 888 6.86 -11.08 -51.53
C GLN A 888 6.28 -12.28 -52.30
N GLU A 889 6.99 -13.40 -52.35
CA GLU A 889 6.52 -14.61 -53.04
C GLU A 889 5.23 -15.17 -52.43
N ARG A 890 5.16 -15.24 -51.09
CA ARG A 890 3.94 -15.65 -50.37
C ARG A 890 2.79 -14.70 -50.68
N TYR A 891 3.00 -13.39 -50.54
CA TYR A 891 1.94 -12.40 -50.77
C TYR A 891 1.49 -12.34 -52.24
N ALA A 892 2.40 -12.52 -53.20
CA ALA A 892 2.07 -12.55 -54.62
C ALA A 892 1.26 -13.80 -55.01
N VAL A 893 1.60 -14.98 -54.48
CA VAL A 893 0.82 -16.21 -54.73
C VAL A 893 -0.55 -16.12 -54.05
N VAL A 894 -0.64 -15.59 -52.83
CA VAL A 894 -1.93 -15.35 -52.17
C VAL A 894 -2.78 -14.36 -52.97
N ALA A 895 -2.21 -13.26 -53.46
CA ALA A 895 -2.94 -12.30 -54.30
C ALA A 895 -3.52 -12.95 -55.56
N ALA A 896 -2.71 -13.76 -56.26
CA ALA A 896 -3.15 -14.51 -57.43
C ALA A 896 -4.24 -15.54 -57.10
N VAL A 897 -4.13 -16.28 -55.99
CA VAL A 897 -5.16 -17.25 -55.55
C VAL A 897 -6.46 -16.57 -55.14
N MET A 898 -6.39 -15.42 -54.46
CA MET A 898 -7.57 -14.68 -54.03
C MET A 898 -8.32 -14.05 -55.20
N ALA A 899 -7.61 -13.70 -56.28
CA ALA A 899 -8.16 -13.22 -57.56
C ALA A 899 -8.55 -14.35 -58.54
N ALA A 900 -8.29 -15.62 -58.23
CA ALA A 900 -8.43 -16.73 -59.19
C ALA A 900 -9.88 -17.18 -59.52
N GLY A 901 -10.90 -16.43 -59.08
CA GLY A 901 -12.32 -16.83 -59.14
C GLY A 901 -12.80 -17.18 -60.55
N ASP A 902 -12.38 -16.40 -61.54
CA ASP A 902 -12.85 -16.50 -62.93
C ASP A 902 -11.81 -17.11 -63.89
N LEU A 903 -10.65 -17.56 -63.38
CA LEU A 903 -9.54 -17.99 -64.23
C LEU A 903 -9.81 -19.33 -64.96
N PRO A 904 -9.37 -19.49 -66.22
CA PRO A 904 -9.43 -20.77 -66.93
C PRO A 904 -8.70 -21.91 -66.21
N ALA A 905 -9.18 -23.15 -66.40
CA ALA A 905 -8.55 -24.36 -65.83
C ALA A 905 -7.14 -24.68 -66.40
N ALA A 906 -6.69 -23.94 -67.41
CA ALA A 906 -5.31 -23.93 -67.88
C ALA A 906 -4.39 -23.12 -66.92
N GLU A 907 -4.84 -21.97 -66.43
CA GLU A 907 -4.06 -21.02 -65.63
C GLU A 907 -4.07 -21.33 -64.13
N ARG A 908 -5.16 -21.93 -63.62
CA ARG A 908 -5.22 -22.39 -62.22
C ARG A 908 -4.23 -23.53 -61.91
N ARG A 909 -3.83 -24.34 -62.90
CA ARG A 909 -2.85 -25.43 -62.73
C ARG A 909 -1.43 -24.95 -62.32
N PRO A 910 -0.74 -24.06 -63.06
CA PRO A 910 0.57 -23.55 -62.65
C PRO A 910 0.50 -22.73 -61.36
N LEU A 911 -0.61 -22.01 -61.10
CA LEU A 911 -0.81 -21.31 -59.83
C LEU A 911 -0.88 -22.29 -58.64
N GLY A 912 -1.60 -23.41 -58.79
CA GLY A 912 -1.67 -24.48 -57.79
C GLY A 912 -0.30 -25.14 -57.54
N GLN A 913 0.50 -25.34 -58.58
CA GLN A 913 1.88 -25.85 -58.45
C GLN A 913 2.78 -24.88 -57.66
N ARG A 914 2.68 -23.57 -57.89
CA ARG A 914 3.42 -22.55 -57.13
C ARG A 914 2.98 -22.50 -55.67
N LEU A 915 1.67 -22.55 -55.39
CA LEU A 915 1.13 -22.64 -54.04
C LEU A 915 1.63 -23.90 -53.31
N GLN A 916 1.63 -25.05 -53.98
CA GLN A 916 2.14 -26.31 -53.42
C GLN A 916 3.67 -26.34 -53.31
N ALA A 917 4.41 -25.48 -54.01
CA ALA A 917 5.84 -25.26 -53.76
C ALA A 917 6.05 -24.48 -52.46
N LEU A 918 5.30 -23.39 -52.24
CA LEU A 918 5.38 -22.60 -51.00
C LEU A 918 5.05 -23.41 -49.73
N TYR A 919 4.02 -24.27 -49.76
CA TYR A 919 3.74 -25.17 -48.63
C TYR A 919 4.85 -26.21 -48.37
N ARG A 920 5.76 -26.46 -49.32
CA ARG A 920 6.92 -27.35 -49.13
C ARG A 920 8.18 -26.60 -48.70
N SER A 921 8.33 -25.32 -49.04
CA SER A 921 9.47 -24.50 -48.64
C SER A 921 9.27 -23.77 -47.30
N ASP A 922 8.04 -23.37 -46.97
CA ASP A 922 7.69 -22.60 -45.78
C ASP A 922 6.29 -22.99 -45.27
N ALA A 923 6.16 -24.24 -44.81
CA ALA A 923 4.91 -24.77 -44.29
C ALA A 923 4.39 -23.98 -43.08
N ALA A 924 5.30 -23.55 -42.19
CA ALA A 924 4.96 -22.91 -40.93
C ALA A 924 4.34 -21.53 -41.13
N ALA A 925 4.97 -20.64 -41.91
CA ALA A 925 4.43 -19.31 -42.12
C ALA A 925 3.24 -19.31 -43.09
N MET A 926 3.16 -20.25 -44.04
CA MET A 926 1.93 -20.45 -44.84
C MET A 926 0.74 -20.86 -43.95
N ALA A 927 0.95 -21.72 -42.95
CA ALA A 927 -0.10 -22.08 -41.98
C ALA A 927 -0.49 -20.89 -41.08
N GLN A 928 0.49 -20.10 -40.62
CA GLN A 928 0.24 -18.87 -39.85
C GLN A 928 -0.54 -17.82 -40.66
N LEU A 929 -0.17 -17.64 -41.94
CA LEU A 929 -0.83 -16.74 -42.88
C LEU A 929 -2.28 -17.17 -43.14
N GLU A 930 -2.55 -18.46 -43.35
CA GLU A 930 -3.93 -18.93 -43.44
C GLU A 930 -4.72 -18.69 -42.15
N ALA A 931 -4.11 -18.92 -40.98
CA ALA A 931 -4.77 -18.68 -39.70
C ALA A 931 -5.15 -17.20 -39.52
N GLN A 932 -4.28 -16.27 -39.93
CA GLN A 932 -4.58 -14.84 -39.96
C GLN A 932 -5.72 -14.51 -40.92
N MET A 933 -5.72 -15.03 -42.15
CA MET A 933 -6.79 -14.81 -43.13
C MET A 933 -8.14 -15.41 -42.68
N LYS A 934 -8.13 -16.56 -41.99
CA LYS A 934 -9.31 -17.16 -41.36
C LYS A 934 -9.85 -16.28 -40.23
N ALA A 935 -8.99 -15.82 -39.33
CA ALA A 935 -9.36 -14.93 -38.22
C ALA A 935 -9.90 -13.57 -38.71
N ALA A 936 -9.41 -13.07 -39.84
CA ALA A 936 -9.89 -11.85 -40.49
C ALA A 936 -11.18 -12.04 -41.32
N GLY A 937 -11.75 -13.26 -41.37
CA GLY A 937 -12.93 -13.58 -42.18
C GLY A 937 -12.68 -13.59 -43.70
N GLN A 938 -11.43 -13.46 -44.13
CA GLN A 938 -11.01 -13.30 -45.53
C GLN A 938 -10.93 -14.63 -46.28
N LEU A 939 -10.85 -15.75 -45.57
CA LEU A 939 -10.76 -17.11 -46.13
C LEU A 939 -11.84 -18.03 -45.51
N PRO A 940 -13.13 -17.83 -45.84
CA PRO A 940 -14.24 -18.58 -45.23
C PRO A 940 -14.29 -20.06 -45.66
N ASP A 941 -13.73 -20.39 -46.83
CA ASP A 941 -13.82 -21.73 -47.44
C ASP A 941 -12.69 -22.70 -46.99
N GLY A 942 -12.09 -22.47 -45.83
CA GLY A 942 -11.01 -23.31 -45.32
C GLY A 942 -9.63 -22.88 -45.82
N THR A 943 -9.04 -23.59 -46.78
CA THR A 943 -7.65 -23.37 -47.23
C THR A 943 -7.57 -22.60 -48.55
N LEU A 944 -6.42 -21.97 -48.82
CA LEU A 944 -6.10 -21.34 -50.11
C LEU A 944 -6.21 -22.36 -51.26
N SER A 945 -5.79 -23.60 -51.00
CA SER A 945 -5.93 -24.73 -51.92
C SER A 945 -7.39 -25.07 -52.24
N ALA A 946 -8.28 -25.06 -51.25
CA ALA A 946 -9.71 -25.28 -51.46
C ALA A 946 -10.36 -24.14 -52.26
N ARG A 947 -9.99 -22.88 -51.96
CA ARG A 947 -10.48 -21.71 -52.70
C ARG A 947 -10.10 -21.75 -54.18
N LEU A 948 -8.86 -22.14 -54.51
CA LEU A 948 -8.38 -22.26 -55.90
C LEU A 948 -9.11 -23.36 -56.72
N GLN A 949 -9.68 -24.35 -56.04
CA GLN A 949 -10.35 -25.51 -56.66
C GLN A 949 -11.83 -25.27 -56.99
N ARG A 950 -12.48 -24.23 -56.45
CA ARG A 950 -13.85 -23.88 -56.84
C ARG A 950 -13.90 -23.39 -58.29
N ALA A 951 -15.03 -23.64 -58.96
CA ALA A 951 -15.34 -23.10 -60.28
C ALA A 951 -16.62 -22.24 -60.18
N PRO A 952 -16.77 -21.20 -61.02
CA PRO A 952 -18.03 -20.49 -61.14
C PRO A 952 -19.08 -21.41 -61.76
N ALA A 953 -20.29 -21.41 -61.21
CA ALA A 953 -21.47 -21.99 -61.85
C ALA A 953 -22.10 -20.92 -62.75
N SER A 954 -22.51 -21.31 -63.97
CA SER A 954 -23.21 -20.43 -64.88
C SER A 954 -24.72 -20.47 -64.61
N ASP A 955 -25.38 -19.31 -64.64
CA ASP A 955 -26.33 -18.93 -65.70
C ASP A 955 -26.96 -17.56 -65.38
N ALA A 956 -27.54 -16.90 -66.40
CA ALA A 956 -28.04 -15.52 -66.40
C ALA A 956 -29.59 -15.49 -66.47
N PRO A 957 -30.32 -14.34 -66.42
CA PRO A 957 -29.86 -12.95 -66.54
C PRO A 957 -30.51 -11.92 -65.56
N ALA A 958 -30.25 -10.64 -65.84
CA ALA A 958 -30.75 -9.41 -65.17
C ALA A 958 -32.27 -9.15 -65.45
N PRO A 959 -32.97 -8.12 -64.86
CA PRO A 959 -32.49 -6.74 -64.72
C PRO A 959 -32.93 -5.88 -63.48
N ASP A 960 -32.23 -4.74 -63.35
CA ASP A 960 -32.70 -3.39 -62.94
C ASP A 960 -33.25 -3.02 -61.53
N SER A 961 -33.14 -1.71 -61.27
CA SER A 961 -33.82 -0.84 -60.29
C SER A 961 -33.19 -0.59 -58.89
N VAL A 962 -32.61 0.61 -58.79
CA VAL A 962 -32.51 1.53 -57.61
C VAL A 962 -33.89 2.21 -57.43
N PRO A 963 -34.39 2.70 -56.24
CA PRO A 963 -33.69 3.16 -55.02
C PRO A 963 -34.35 2.82 -53.63
N THR A 964 -33.84 3.45 -52.55
CA THR A 964 -34.55 3.91 -51.31
C THR A 964 -35.12 2.89 -50.29
N GLY A 965 -35.14 3.28 -49.00
CA GLY A 965 -36.16 2.76 -48.06
C GLY A 965 -35.77 2.64 -46.57
N ARG A 966 -35.90 3.72 -45.81
CA ARG A 966 -35.80 3.84 -44.33
C ARG A 966 -36.52 2.78 -43.47
N THR A 967 -36.08 2.71 -42.19
CA THR A 967 -36.84 2.43 -40.93
C THR A 967 -37.43 1.03 -40.68
N GLY A 968 -37.46 0.59 -39.41
CA GLY A 968 -38.25 -0.58 -38.96
C GLY A 968 -37.77 -1.21 -37.64
N GLU A 969 -38.45 -0.89 -36.54
CA GLU A 969 -38.12 -1.24 -35.14
C GLU A 969 -38.26 -2.73 -34.72
N ALA A 970 -37.32 -3.15 -33.85
CA ALA A 970 -37.54 -3.80 -32.53
C ALA A 970 -37.94 -5.29 -32.32
N ALA A 971 -37.57 -5.74 -31.10
CA ALA A 971 -38.09 -6.84 -30.27
C ALA A 971 -37.81 -8.31 -30.67
N ALA A 972 -37.75 -9.30 -29.75
CA ALA A 972 -37.39 -9.32 -28.31
C ALA A 972 -37.31 -10.78 -27.77
N ALA A 973 -36.36 -11.09 -26.87
CA ALA A 973 -36.42 -12.12 -25.79
C ALA A 973 -35.06 -12.13 -25.02
N ALA A 974 -34.88 -12.24 -23.70
CA ALA A 974 -35.66 -12.53 -22.47
C ALA A 974 -35.29 -13.87 -21.77
N VAL A 975 -35.60 -13.99 -20.46
CA VAL A 975 -35.30 -15.11 -19.50
C VAL A 975 -33.83 -15.12 -18.99
N ALA A 976 -33.46 -15.22 -17.70
CA ALA A 976 -34.11 -15.20 -16.36
C ALA A 976 -33.07 -14.68 -15.30
N ALA A 977 -33.39 -13.92 -14.23
CA ALA A 977 -34.00 -14.29 -12.93
C ALA A 977 -33.26 -15.43 -12.16
N ARG A 978 -32.97 -15.39 -10.83
CA ARG A 978 -33.33 -14.49 -9.69
C ARG A 978 -32.27 -14.61 -8.51
N PRO A 979 -32.44 -14.12 -7.24
CA PRO A 979 -31.31 -13.57 -6.43
C PRO A 979 -31.16 -14.11 -4.97
N ALA A 980 -30.27 -13.50 -4.14
CA ALA A 980 -30.62 -12.79 -2.86
C ALA A 980 -29.52 -12.77 -1.75
N ARG A 981 -29.63 -11.77 -0.83
CA ARG A 981 -28.95 -11.60 0.50
C ARG A 981 -27.44 -11.29 0.47
N GLY A 982 -26.87 -10.38 1.26
CA GLY A 982 -27.42 -9.26 2.06
C GLY A 982 -27.30 -9.36 3.59
N LYS A 983 -26.44 -8.51 4.21
CA LYS A 983 -26.52 -7.96 5.60
C LYS A 983 -25.40 -6.92 5.85
N SER A 984 -25.44 -6.21 6.99
CA SER A 984 -24.63 -5.01 7.26
C SER A 984 -24.25 -4.83 8.75
N ALA A 985 -23.41 -3.82 9.05
CA ALA A 985 -23.09 -3.23 10.38
C ALA A 985 -22.13 -4.03 11.32
N PRO A 986 -21.54 -3.41 12.39
CA PRO A 986 -20.93 -2.07 12.46
C PRO A 986 -19.61 -1.92 13.29
N ARG A 987 -18.90 -0.81 13.05
CA ARG A 987 -18.16 0.14 13.94
C ARG A 987 -17.91 -0.23 15.44
N PRO A 988 -16.71 0.09 16.00
CA PRO A 988 -16.47 1.32 16.78
C PRO A 988 -15.27 2.15 16.24
N ALA A 989 -15.19 3.49 16.26
CA ALA A 989 -15.18 4.45 17.39
C ALA A 989 -13.90 4.31 18.26
N ALA A 990 -12.84 5.14 18.17
CA ALA A 990 -12.64 6.60 18.11
C ALA A 990 -12.29 7.21 19.49
N VAL A 991 -11.14 7.90 19.57
CA VAL A 991 -10.73 8.78 20.67
C VAL A 991 -9.99 9.99 20.09
N THR A 992 -10.37 11.19 20.52
CA THR A 992 -9.65 12.46 20.28
C THR A 992 -8.94 12.89 21.55
N GLY A 993 -7.69 13.34 21.45
CA GLY A 993 -6.92 13.94 22.56
C GLY A 993 -6.23 15.22 22.12
N ALA A 994 -6.40 16.29 22.90
CA ALA A 994 -5.71 17.57 22.71
C ALA A 994 -4.25 17.50 23.21
N PRO A 995 -3.33 18.34 22.70
CA PRO A 995 -1.91 18.25 23.05
C PRO A 995 -1.65 18.67 24.50
N ARG A 996 -0.61 18.07 25.10
CA ARG A 996 -0.12 18.36 26.46
C ARG A 996 1.41 18.43 26.42
N ALA A 997 1.99 19.46 27.02
CA ALA A 997 3.42 19.77 26.88
C ALA A 997 4.30 19.09 27.93
N ALA A 998 5.27 18.30 27.45
CA ALA A 998 6.52 17.84 28.07
C ALA A 998 7.29 17.07 26.98
N GLY A 999 8.61 16.96 26.95
CA GLY A 999 9.69 17.58 27.74
C GLY A 999 11.02 17.29 27.02
N ALA A 1000 12.09 18.04 27.31
CA ALA A 1000 13.37 17.82 26.63
C ALA A 1000 14.09 16.55 27.13
N ALA A 1001 14.58 15.72 26.20
CA ALA A 1001 15.42 14.56 26.49
C ALA A 1001 16.64 14.58 25.56
N THR A 1002 17.84 14.65 26.13
CA THR A 1002 19.11 14.75 25.40
C THR A 1002 19.70 13.36 25.14
N ALA A 1003 20.19 13.10 23.93
CA ALA A 1003 20.85 11.85 23.53
C ALA A 1003 22.17 12.15 22.77
N PRO A 1004 23.12 11.21 22.70
CA PRO A 1004 24.55 11.56 22.69
C PRO A 1004 25.19 11.77 21.31
N ALA A 1005 26.33 12.46 21.30
CA ALA A 1005 27.22 12.58 20.15
C ALA A 1005 28.21 11.42 20.05
N GLY A 1006 28.44 10.90 18.84
CA GLY A 1006 29.36 9.80 18.53
C GLY A 1006 28.65 8.65 17.81
N LEU A 1007 28.73 8.61 16.47
CA LEU A 1007 27.97 7.67 15.60
C LEU A 1007 28.74 7.23 14.34
N ASP A 1008 30.07 7.31 14.34
CA ASP A 1008 30.90 7.15 13.13
C ASP A 1008 31.87 5.97 13.13
N ASP A 1009 32.09 5.32 14.28
CA ASP A 1009 32.85 4.07 14.35
C ASP A 1009 31.97 2.85 14.09
N GLU A 1010 32.43 1.94 13.22
CA GLU A 1010 31.71 0.69 12.90
C GLU A 1010 31.92 -0.41 13.96
N ALA A 1011 32.89 -0.23 14.86
CA ALA A 1011 33.28 -1.19 15.89
C ALA A 1011 32.38 -1.20 17.16
N SER A 1012 31.39 -0.32 17.25
CA SER A 1012 30.66 -0.01 18.50
C SER A 1012 29.13 -0.20 18.43
N LEU A 1013 28.62 -0.99 17.47
CA LEU A 1013 27.21 -1.40 17.46
C LEU A 1013 26.87 -2.27 18.69
N PRO A 1014 25.80 -1.97 19.45
CA PRO A 1014 25.40 -2.77 20.61
C PRO A 1014 25.09 -4.24 20.24
N PRO A 1015 25.22 -5.20 21.17
CA PRO A 1015 24.85 -6.59 20.94
C PRO A 1015 23.34 -6.73 20.66
N VAL A 1016 22.94 -7.80 19.99
CA VAL A 1016 21.51 -8.09 19.73
C VAL A 1016 20.80 -8.36 21.06
N PRO A 1017 19.62 -7.76 21.34
CA PRO A 1017 18.92 -7.95 22.60
C PRO A 1017 18.54 -9.41 22.88
N THR A 1018 18.83 -9.90 24.09
CA THR A 1018 18.42 -11.24 24.56
C THR A 1018 17.02 -11.25 25.18
N GLY A 1019 16.19 -10.25 24.86
CA GLY A 1019 14.81 -10.11 25.34
C GLY A 1019 13.79 -10.82 24.44
N PRO A 1020 12.50 -10.84 24.82
CA PRO A 1020 11.45 -11.38 23.97
C PRO A 1020 11.30 -10.52 22.70
N ASP A 1021 11.60 -11.12 21.55
CA ASP A 1021 11.55 -10.45 20.25
C ASP A 1021 10.09 -10.13 19.82
N PRO A 1022 9.69 -8.86 19.62
CA PRO A 1022 8.34 -8.50 19.19
C PRO A 1022 8.01 -8.94 17.75
N CYS A 1023 9.01 -9.27 16.94
CA CYS A 1023 8.88 -9.82 15.59
C CYS A 1023 9.22 -11.33 15.51
N GLY A 1024 9.84 -11.91 16.53
CA GLY A 1024 10.24 -13.33 16.59
C GLY A 1024 9.15 -14.31 17.02
N GLY A 1025 7.90 -13.85 17.17
CA GLY A 1025 6.78 -14.66 17.62
C GLY A 1025 6.46 -15.85 16.70
N ALA A 1026 6.40 -17.06 17.28
CA ALA A 1026 6.09 -18.29 16.55
C ALA A 1026 4.75 -18.20 15.79
N GLY A 1027 4.80 -18.34 14.46
CA GLY A 1027 3.63 -18.23 13.60
C GLY A 1027 3.25 -16.82 13.13
N LEU A 1028 4.13 -15.82 13.29
CA LEU A 1028 4.04 -14.54 12.56
C LEU A 1028 4.37 -14.63 11.04
N PRO A 1029 5.34 -15.44 10.57
CA PRO A 1029 5.76 -15.44 9.16
C PRO A 1029 4.60 -15.67 8.18
N GLY A 1030 4.51 -14.80 7.16
CA GLY A 1030 3.55 -14.91 6.07
C GLY A 1030 2.09 -14.59 6.42
N ARG A 1031 1.77 -14.16 7.65
CA ARG A 1031 0.39 -13.87 8.07
C ARG A 1031 -0.08 -12.41 7.88
N GLY A 1032 0.77 -11.52 7.38
CA GLY A 1032 0.45 -10.09 7.24
C GLY A 1032 0.24 -9.31 8.54
N ALA A 1033 0.49 -9.94 9.69
CA ALA A 1033 0.58 -9.31 10.99
C ALA A 1033 1.76 -8.33 11.03
N ALA A 1034 1.56 -7.18 11.69
CA ALA A 1034 2.59 -6.16 11.83
C ALA A 1034 3.19 -6.17 13.23
N CYS A 1035 4.53 -6.15 13.30
CA CYS A 1035 5.32 -5.92 14.51
C CYS A 1035 6.06 -4.58 14.40
N PHE A 1036 6.69 -4.12 15.48
CA PHE A 1036 7.58 -2.96 15.48
C PHE A 1036 8.49 -3.04 16.72
N ASP A 1037 9.71 -2.53 16.58
CA ASP A 1037 10.61 -2.28 17.72
C ASP A 1037 10.34 -0.90 18.34
N THR A 1038 10.71 -0.69 19.60
CA THR A 1038 10.61 0.60 20.29
C THR A 1038 11.92 1.39 20.15
N LEU A 1039 11.82 2.64 19.69
CA LEU A 1039 12.92 3.61 19.59
C LEU A 1039 12.81 4.60 20.77
N GLY A 1040 13.33 4.20 21.93
CA GLY A 1040 13.04 4.89 23.20
C GLY A 1040 11.54 4.94 23.48
N ASP A 1041 11.02 6.13 23.83
CA ASP A 1041 9.58 6.37 24.04
C ASP A 1041 8.73 6.36 22.75
N THR A 1042 9.36 6.24 21.57
CA THR A 1042 8.67 6.23 20.28
C THR A 1042 8.64 4.83 19.66
N ARG A 1043 7.73 4.59 18.71
CA ARG A 1043 7.70 3.34 17.94
C ARG A 1043 8.59 3.47 16.70
N GLY A 1044 9.26 2.39 16.34
CA GLY A 1044 9.96 2.25 15.07
C GLY A 1044 9.01 2.01 13.88
N PRO A 1045 9.57 1.74 12.69
CA PRO A 1045 8.79 1.45 11.49
C PRO A 1045 7.93 0.19 11.69
N MET A 1046 6.76 0.16 11.05
CA MET A 1046 5.91 -1.04 11.04
C MET A 1046 6.52 -2.12 10.14
N LEU A 1047 6.93 -3.22 10.75
CA LEU A 1047 7.52 -4.38 10.11
C LEU A 1047 6.49 -5.49 9.91
N VAL A 1048 6.72 -6.37 8.95
CA VAL A 1048 5.90 -7.54 8.61
C VAL A 1048 6.83 -8.73 8.42
N VAL A 1049 6.52 -9.87 9.03
CA VAL A 1049 7.40 -11.04 9.01
C VAL A 1049 7.18 -11.86 7.74
N VAL A 1050 8.22 -11.95 6.94
CA VAL A 1050 8.29 -12.66 5.66
C VAL A 1050 8.86 -14.08 5.89
N PRO A 1051 8.29 -15.13 5.27
CA PRO A 1051 8.89 -16.48 5.31
C PRO A 1051 10.31 -16.48 4.72
N GLY A 1052 11.17 -17.37 5.21
CA GLY A 1052 12.55 -17.42 4.74
C GLY A 1052 12.71 -18.00 3.34
N LEU A 1053 13.64 -17.42 2.58
CA LEU A 1053 14.09 -17.90 1.27
C LEU A 1053 14.34 -19.41 1.29
N ASN A 1054 13.63 -20.17 0.44
CA ASN A 1054 13.75 -21.62 0.30
C ASN A 1054 13.61 -22.42 1.63
N GLY A 1055 12.90 -21.88 2.63
CA GLY A 1055 12.76 -22.51 3.94
C GLY A 1055 13.89 -22.18 4.94
N GLY A 1056 14.74 -21.19 4.63
CA GLY A 1056 15.68 -20.61 5.59
C GLY A 1056 15.00 -19.76 6.69
N GLN A 1057 15.79 -18.98 7.42
CA GLN A 1057 15.26 -18.13 8.49
C GLN A 1057 14.29 -17.05 7.96
N PRO A 1058 13.19 -16.76 8.66
CA PRO A 1058 12.30 -15.65 8.32
C PRO A 1058 12.98 -14.30 8.57
N TYR A 1059 12.46 -13.24 7.95
CA TYR A 1059 12.99 -11.89 8.11
C TYR A 1059 11.86 -10.86 8.22
N ALA A 1060 12.08 -9.78 8.96
CA ALA A 1060 11.07 -8.74 9.15
C ALA A 1060 11.33 -7.57 8.19
N LEU A 1061 10.39 -7.28 7.29
CA LEU A 1061 10.54 -6.24 6.27
C LEU A 1061 9.53 -5.10 6.53
N SER A 1062 9.90 -3.84 6.34
CA SER A 1062 8.95 -2.74 6.55
C SER A 1062 7.76 -2.86 5.59
N ARG A 1063 6.56 -2.62 6.15
CA ARG A 1063 5.29 -2.90 5.49
C ARG A 1063 5.22 -2.26 4.11
N GLY A 1064 5.62 -1.00 4.02
CA GLY A 1064 5.95 -0.30 2.79
C GLY A 1064 7.31 0.40 2.91
N GLU A 1065 7.49 1.41 2.07
CA GLU A 1065 8.66 2.29 2.01
C GLU A 1065 8.79 3.15 3.28
N VAL A 1066 10.01 3.61 3.60
CA VAL A 1066 10.23 4.53 4.72
C VAL A 1066 9.56 5.87 4.43
N ALA A 1067 8.67 6.34 5.31
CA ALA A 1067 7.94 7.58 5.11
C ALA A 1067 8.77 8.82 5.49
N VAL A 1068 8.45 9.97 4.88
CA VAL A 1068 9.07 11.27 5.21
C VAL A 1068 8.99 11.59 6.71
N ALA A 1069 7.87 11.29 7.39
CA ALA A 1069 7.75 11.50 8.84
C ALA A 1069 8.73 10.63 9.64
N ASP A 1070 8.84 9.34 9.30
CA ASP A 1070 9.68 8.40 10.03
C ASP A 1070 11.18 8.69 9.82
N PHE A 1071 11.55 9.20 8.63
CA PHE A 1071 12.90 9.68 8.34
C PHE A 1071 13.20 11.04 8.99
N ASN A 1072 12.21 11.92 9.08
CA ASN A 1072 12.36 13.21 9.76
C ASN A 1072 12.62 13.07 11.26
N LEU A 1073 12.14 12.01 11.92
CA LEU A 1073 12.50 11.69 13.32
C LEU A 1073 14.01 11.50 13.48
N PHE A 1074 14.66 10.79 12.55
CA PHE A 1074 16.12 10.63 12.53
C PHE A 1074 16.86 11.95 12.29
N CYS A 1075 16.39 12.78 11.33
CA CYS A 1075 16.97 14.10 11.10
C CYS A 1075 16.86 15.01 12.33
N GLN A 1076 15.72 14.99 13.03
CA GLN A 1076 15.50 15.75 14.26
C GLN A 1076 16.32 15.21 15.44
N ALA A 1077 16.44 13.89 15.59
CA ALA A 1077 17.15 13.26 16.69
C ALA A 1077 18.68 13.30 16.56
N THR A 1078 19.23 13.43 15.33
CA THR A 1078 20.68 13.36 15.09
C THR A 1078 21.29 14.66 14.54
N GLY A 1079 20.48 15.57 13.98
CA GLY A 1079 20.97 16.77 13.29
C GLY A 1079 21.75 16.52 11.99
N ARG A 1080 21.90 15.25 11.56
CA ARG A 1080 22.73 14.85 10.40
C ARG A 1080 22.06 15.08 9.04
N CYS A 1081 20.81 15.54 9.03
CA CYS A 1081 20.08 15.94 7.83
C CYS A 1081 19.06 17.02 8.15
N THR A 1082 18.76 17.87 7.17
CA THR A 1082 17.62 18.79 7.23
C THR A 1082 16.34 17.98 7.08
N ALA A 1083 15.41 18.11 8.04
CA ALA A 1083 14.09 17.47 7.93
C ALA A 1083 13.34 17.96 6.68
N GLN A 1084 12.80 17.04 5.88
CA GLN A 1084 12.12 17.37 4.63
C GLN A 1084 10.76 18.01 4.91
N ALA A 1085 10.43 19.08 4.19
CA ALA A 1085 9.19 19.83 4.38
C ALA A 1085 7.97 19.03 3.87
N ALA A 1086 7.12 18.61 4.80
CA ALA A 1086 5.84 17.97 4.50
C ALA A 1086 4.68 18.92 4.82
N SER A 1087 4.16 19.61 3.80
CA SER A 1087 3.07 20.59 3.95
C SER A 1087 1.69 19.96 4.24
N THR A 1088 1.55 18.64 4.09
CA THR A 1088 0.31 17.91 4.43
C THR A 1088 0.60 16.61 5.20
N PRO A 1089 -0.36 16.10 6.01
CA PRO A 1089 -0.26 14.78 6.64
C PRO A 1089 -0.21 13.58 5.69
N GLU A 1090 -0.38 13.81 4.40
CA GLU A 1090 -0.30 12.79 3.34
C GLU A 1090 1.11 12.75 2.74
N LEU A 1091 1.71 13.92 2.45
CA LEU A 1091 3.13 14.03 2.08
C LEU A 1091 4.05 13.52 3.20
N ALA A 1092 3.68 13.76 4.46
CA ALA A 1092 4.38 13.21 5.62
C ALA A 1092 4.36 11.66 5.67
N ARG A 1093 3.42 11.01 4.96
CA ARG A 1093 3.28 9.55 4.86
C ARG A 1093 3.67 8.99 3.50
N ALA A 1094 4.09 9.84 2.56
CA ALA A 1094 4.69 9.41 1.32
C ALA A 1094 6.14 8.93 1.57
N PRO A 1095 6.69 8.08 0.70
CA PRO A 1095 8.08 7.67 0.75
C PRO A 1095 9.05 8.85 0.83
N VAL A 1096 10.09 8.70 1.66
CA VAL A 1096 11.26 9.58 1.63
C VAL A 1096 12.03 9.35 0.32
N ARG A 1097 12.50 10.46 -0.27
CA ARG A 1097 13.22 10.51 -1.53
C ARG A 1097 14.22 11.66 -1.53
N ASN A 1098 15.06 11.78 -2.55
CA ASN A 1098 16.11 12.81 -2.63
C ASN A 1098 17.02 12.84 -1.39
N ILE A 1099 17.40 11.64 -0.95
CA ILE A 1099 18.38 11.36 0.10
C ILE A 1099 19.51 10.52 -0.49
N SER A 1100 20.70 10.54 0.09
CA SER A 1100 21.80 9.67 -0.33
C SER A 1100 21.74 8.27 0.31
N LEU A 1101 22.43 7.30 -0.29
CA LEU A 1101 22.64 5.99 0.30
C LEU A 1101 23.41 6.07 1.64
N SER A 1102 24.30 7.05 1.82
CA SER A 1102 24.96 7.31 3.10
C SER A 1102 23.98 7.76 4.19
N GLN A 1103 22.98 8.57 3.84
CA GLN A 1103 21.89 8.97 4.74
C GLN A 1103 20.95 7.78 5.06
N ALA A 1104 20.60 6.95 4.08
CA ALA A 1104 19.81 5.74 4.32
C ALA A 1104 20.56 4.72 5.22
N ARG A 1105 21.87 4.53 5.01
CA ARG A 1105 22.72 3.71 5.90
C ARG A 1105 22.84 4.30 7.31
N ALA A 1106 22.92 5.62 7.45
CA ALA A 1106 22.90 6.28 8.76
C ALA A 1106 21.54 6.10 9.49
N TYR A 1107 20.42 6.19 8.77
CA TYR A 1107 19.09 5.88 9.30
C TYR A 1107 18.97 4.43 9.81
N LEU A 1108 19.46 3.46 9.03
CA LEU A 1108 19.49 2.05 9.42
C LEU A 1108 20.35 1.79 10.68
N ARG A 1109 21.51 2.44 10.80
CA ARG A 1109 22.33 2.39 12.03
C ARG A 1109 21.65 3.06 13.22
N TRP A 1110 20.95 4.18 13.01
CA TRP A 1110 20.15 4.84 14.05
C TRP A 1110 18.97 3.96 14.53
N LEU A 1111 18.27 3.27 13.63
CA LEU A 1111 17.28 2.25 14.02
C LEU A 1111 17.91 1.11 14.82
N THR A 1112 19.08 0.63 14.41
CA THR A 1112 19.81 -0.46 15.09
C THR A 1112 20.19 -0.08 16.53
N ILE A 1113 20.64 1.15 16.75
CA ILE A 1113 21.03 1.65 18.08
C ILE A 1113 19.81 2.02 18.91
N GLY A 1114 18.84 2.74 18.33
CA GLY A 1114 17.63 3.20 19.01
C GLY A 1114 16.69 2.07 19.46
N SER A 1115 16.70 0.93 18.76
CA SER A 1115 15.96 -0.28 19.12
C SER A 1115 16.64 -1.14 20.19
N GLY A 1116 17.78 -0.71 20.72
CA GLY A 1116 18.57 -1.44 21.72
C GLY A 1116 19.52 -2.49 21.14
N GLY A 1117 19.56 -2.69 19.82
CA GLY A 1117 20.56 -3.53 19.14
C GLY A 1117 20.04 -4.43 18.01
N TRP A 1118 18.73 -4.47 17.74
CA TRP A 1118 18.17 -5.25 16.64
C TRP A 1118 18.75 -4.78 15.30
N ARG A 1119 19.29 -5.69 14.48
CA ARG A 1119 20.02 -5.34 13.27
C ARG A 1119 19.08 -4.91 12.14
N TYR A 1120 19.23 -3.66 11.68
CA TYR A 1120 18.53 -3.13 10.51
C TYR A 1120 19.50 -2.92 9.34
N ARG A 1121 19.10 -3.36 8.15
CA ARG A 1121 19.83 -3.16 6.88
C ARG A 1121 18.88 -2.93 5.69
N LEU A 1122 19.45 -2.72 4.50
CA LEU A 1122 18.69 -2.87 3.25
C LEU A 1122 18.44 -4.38 2.99
N PRO A 1123 17.30 -4.74 2.38
CA PRO A 1123 17.12 -6.09 1.85
C PRO A 1123 18.14 -6.36 0.74
N SER A 1124 18.57 -7.62 0.60
CA SER A 1124 19.27 -8.09 -0.59
C SER A 1124 18.31 -8.24 -1.77
N ASP A 1125 18.88 -8.32 -2.97
CA ASP A 1125 18.14 -8.54 -4.22
C ASP A 1125 17.15 -9.72 -4.14
N ALA A 1126 17.61 -10.86 -3.60
CA ALA A 1126 16.82 -12.08 -3.47
C ALA A 1126 15.72 -11.97 -2.40
N GLU A 1127 16.01 -11.39 -1.23
CA GLU A 1127 15.02 -11.17 -0.17
C GLU A 1127 13.91 -10.23 -0.62
N TRP A 1128 14.24 -9.21 -1.41
CA TRP A 1128 13.27 -8.29 -1.98
C TRP A 1128 12.39 -8.98 -3.04
N LEU A 1129 13.00 -9.72 -3.98
CA LEU A 1129 12.27 -10.46 -5.01
C LEU A 1129 11.33 -11.51 -4.41
N HIS A 1130 11.77 -12.23 -3.38
CA HIS A 1130 10.93 -13.20 -2.66
C HIS A 1130 9.74 -12.49 -1.98
N ALA A 1131 10.02 -11.42 -1.23
CA ALA A 1131 9.01 -10.59 -0.58
C ALA A 1131 7.98 -9.99 -1.56
N ALA A 1132 8.42 -9.66 -2.79
CA ALA A 1132 7.57 -9.15 -3.86
C ALA A 1132 6.67 -10.23 -4.49
N GLN A 1133 7.20 -11.43 -4.72
CA GLN A 1133 6.52 -12.54 -5.41
C GLN A 1133 5.55 -13.34 -4.52
N ALA A 1134 5.74 -13.31 -3.19
CA ALA A 1134 4.78 -13.73 -2.17
C ALA A 1134 4.14 -15.14 -2.34
N GLY A 1135 4.90 -16.12 -2.81
CA GLY A 1135 4.42 -17.51 -2.99
C GLY A 1135 3.84 -17.83 -4.38
N ALA A 1136 4.15 -17.00 -5.38
CA ALA A 1136 3.76 -17.09 -6.79
C ALA A 1136 2.35 -16.57 -7.13
N ASN A 1137 2.22 -16.08 -8.37
CA ASN A 1137 1.02 -15.48 -8.99
C ASN A 1137 0.49 -14.16 -8.41
N TRP A 1138 1.13 -13.56 -7.38
CA TRP A 1138 0.85 -12.14 -7.08
C TRP A 1138 1.31 -11.25 -8.25
N ARG A 1139 0.42 -10.35 -8.70
CA ARG A 1139 0.68 -9.40 -9.78
C ARG A 1139 0.85 -8.00 -9.20
N GLN A 1140 1.39 -7.08 -10.00
CA GLN A 1140 1.39 -5.65 -9.73
C GLN A 1140 -0.01 -5.20 -9.30
N ALA A 1141 -0.13 -4.52 -8.15
CA ALA A 1141 -1.41 -4.06 -7.63
C ALA A 1141 -1.98 -2.93 -8.52
N GLU A 1142 -3.30 -2.90 -8.73
CA GLU A 1142 -3.95 -1.90 -9.59
C GLU A 1142 -3.87 -0.46 -9.03
N ASP A 1143 -3.53 -0.31 -7.75
CA ASP A 1143 -3.27 0.98 -7.12
C ASP A 1143 -1.82 1.48 -7.26
N SER A 1144 -0.92 0.70 -7.90
CA SER A 1144 0.50 1.03 -8.09
C SER A 1144 0.67 2.46 -8.58
N ASN A 1145 1.42 3.29 -7.83
CA ASN A 1145 1.62 4.69 -8.19
C ASN A 1145 2.66 4.78 -9.32
N CYS A 1146 2.25 4.46 -10.54
CA CYS A 1146 3.03 4.49 -11.79
C CYS A 1146 2.22 5.13 -12.92
N VAL A 1147 2.90 5.58 -13.97
CA VAL A 1147 2.31 6.25 -15.13
C VAL A 1147 1.51 5.23 -15.99
N PRO A 1148 0.17 5.32 -16.10
CA PRO A 1148 -0.63 4.34 -16.84
C PRO A 1148 -0.39 4.43 -18.35
N PRO A 1149 -0.74 3.39 -19.13
CA PRO A 1149 -0.53 3.38 -20.59
C PRO A 1149 -1.24 4.52 -21.35
N ASN A 1150 -2.31 5.08 -20.77
CA ASN A 1150 -3.12 6.14 -21.35
C ASN A 1150 -2.72 7.56 -20.85
N ALA A 1151 -1.55 7.68 -20.22
CA ALA A 1151 -1.05 8.93 -19.64
C ALA A 1151 -0.54 9.91 -20.71
N ASN A 1152 -0.91 11.18 -20.58
CA ASN A 1152 -0.37 12.27 -21.41
C ASN A 1152 0.96 12.80 -20.83
N ALA A 1153 1.69 13.61 -21.58
CA ALA A 1153 2.97 14.19 -21.14
C ALA A 1153 2.88 15.03 -19.84
N ALA A 1154 1.69 15.51 -19.46
CA ALA A 1154 1.47 16.18 -18.17
C ALA A 1154 1.40 15.20 -16.98
N ASP A 1155 0.95 13.96 -17.20
CA ASP A 1155 0.82 12.92 -16.18
C ASP A 1155 2.17 12.28 -15.79
N ALA A 1156 3.25 12.63 -16.48
CA ALA A 1156 4.62 12.31 -16.08
C ALA A 1156 5.06 13.09 -14.83
N VAL A 1157 4.43 14.25 -14.54
CA VAL A 1157 4.72 15.06 -13.35
C VAL A 1157 3.89 14.58 -12.15
N ARG A 1158 4.02 13.29 -11.83
CA ARG A 1158 3.46 12.69 -10.60
C ARG A 1158 4.39 12.90 -9.42
N ALA A 1159 3.87 12.58 -8.24
CA ALA A 1159 4.57 12.64 -6.96
C ALA A 1159 4.41 11.30 -6.22
N PRO A 1160 5.32 10.97 -5.29
CA PRO A 1160 5.12 9.84 -4.39
C PRO A 1160 3.91 10.12 -3.47
N VAL A 1161 3.11 9.10 -3.19
CA VAL A 1161 1.88 9.20 -2.40
C VAL A 1161 1.95 8.33 -1.14
N SER A 1162 1.09 8.63 -0.18
CA SER A 1162 0.94 7.85 1.06
C SER A 1162 0.67 6.37 0.77
N ALA A 1163 1.46 5.50 1.41
CA ALA A 1163 1.26 4.05 1.33
C ALA A 1163 -0.01 3.58 2.09
N ARG A 1164 -0.54 4.40 3.02
CA ARG A 1164 -1.71 4.05 3.84
C ARG A 1164 -2.98 3.91 2.98
N GLY A 1165 -3.65 2.77 3.10
CA GLY A 1165 -4.93 2.47 2.42
C GLY A 1165 -4.78 1.69 1.11
N ARG A 1166 -3.56 1.24 0.80
CA ARG A 1166 -3.20 0.47 -0.39
C ARG A 1166 -3.38 -1.03 -0.21
N ASP A 1167 -3.50 -1.72 -1.34
CA ASP A 1167 -3.62 -3.18 -1.38
C ASP A 1167 -2.31 -3.86 -0.99
N ALA A 1168 -2.43 -4.91 -0.17
CA ALA A 1168 -1.30 -5.67 0.34
C ALA A 1168 -1.19 -7.04 -0.34
N ASN A 1169 0.04 -7.47 -0.59
CA ASN A 1169 0.32 -8.81 -1.10
C ASN A 1169 -0.06 -9.89 -0.05
N PRO A 1170 -0.05 -11.19 -0.42
CA PRO A 1170 -0.41 -12.29 0.48
C PRO A 1170 0.33 -12.34 1.82
N TRP A 1171 1.52 -11.72 1.93
CA TRP A 1171 2.30 -11.65 3.17
C TRP A 1171 2.12 -10.35 3.94
N GLY A 1172 1.30 -9.40 3.46
CA GLY A 1172 0.92 -8.15 4.12
C GLY A 1172 1.76 -6.93 3.78
N LEU A 1173 2.65 -7.02 2.78
CA LEU A 1173 3.48 -5.92 2.29
C LEU A 1173 2.75 -5.11 1.21
N ILE A 1174 3.03 -3.80 1.14
CA ILE A 1174 2.45 -2.84 0.20
C ILE A 1174 3.55 -2.19 -0.65
N ASN A 1175 3.17 -1.59 -1.79
CA ASN A 1175 4.05 -0.80 -2.68
C ASN A 1175 5.36 -1.51 -3.12
N LEU A 1176 5.33 -2.83 -3.33
CA LEU A 1176 6.47 -3.56 -3.91
C LEU A 1176 6.64 -3.28 -5.43
N THR A 1177 5.70 -2.56 -6.03
CA THR A 1177 5.75 -2.10 -7.43
C THR A 1177 5.22 -0.67 -7.51
N GLY A 1178 6.05 0.25 -8.00
CA GLY A 1178 5.71 1.66 -8.15
C GLY A 1178 5.90 2.53 -6.91
N ASN A 1179 5.39 3.76 -7.00
CA ASN A 1179 5.57 4.84 -6.03
C ASN A 1179 7.00 5.40 -6.01
N VAL A 1180 8.01 4.64 -5.58
CA VAL A 1180 9.43 4.99 -5.72
C VAL A 1180 10.25 3.74 -6.04
N TRP A 1181 11.33 3.91 -6.80
CA TRP A 1181 12.34 2.85 -6.92
C TRP A 1181 12.95 2.57 -5.54
N GLU A 1182 13.12 1.32 -5.18
CA GLU A 1182 13.66 0.95 -3.87
C GLU A 1182 15.08 0.39 -3.97
N TRP A 1183 15.99 0.88 -3.13
CA TRP A 1183 17.33 0.30 -3.01
C TRP A 1183 17.32 -1.10 -2.39
N VAL A 1184 17.93 -2.04 -3.10
CA VAL A 1184 18.34 -3.37 -2.63
C VAL A 1184 19.86 -3.48 -2.63
N SER A 1185 20.42 -4.32 -1.75
CA SER A 1185 21.87 -4.59 -1.67
C SER A 1185 22.31 -5.61 -2.72
N SER A 1186 23.37 -5.27 -3.48
CA SER A 1186 23.97 -6.09 -4.53
C SER A 1186 25.48 -6.27 -4.28
N GLY A 1187 25.82 -6.96 -3.19
CA GLY A 1187 27.21 -7.24 -2.81
C GLY A 1187 27.99 -5.97 -2.44
N ALA A 1188 28.84 -5.49 -3.34
CA ALA A 1188 29.62 -4.27 -3.17
C ALA A 1188 28.81 -2.97 -3.42
N GLY A 1189 27.64 -3.07 -4.07
CA GLY A 1189 26.84 -1.93 -4.51
C GLY A 1189 25.39 -1.94 -4.04
N VAL A 1190 24.58 -1.12 -4.72
CA VAL A 1190 23.11 -1.15 -4.63
C VAL A 1190 22.51 -1.26 -6.03
N GLN A 1191 21.27 -1.71 -6.08
CA GLN A 1191 20.42 -1.73 -7.27
C GLN A 1191 19.06 -1.16 -6.90
N ALA A 1192 18.34 -0.55 -7.83
CA ALA A 1192 16.99 -0.06 -7.59
C ALA A 1192 15.96 -1.01 -8.20
N ARG A 1193 14.86 -1.31 -7.51
CA ARG A 1193 13.78 -2.21 -7.98
C ARG A 1193 12.37 -1.60 -7.91
N GLY A 1194 11.43 -2.20 -8.63
CA GLY A 1194 9.98 -2.01 -8.49
C GLY A 1194 9.31 -0.92 -9.34
N GLY A 1195 10.06 0.07 -9.85
CA GLY A 1195 9.51 1.22 -10.58
C GLY A 1195 9.06 2.37 -9.68
N SER A 1196 8.92 3.59 -10.22
CA SER A 1196 8.53 4.79 -9.48
C SER A 1196 7.28 5.49 -10.05
N PHE A 1197 6.85 6.58 -9.40
CA PHE A 1197 5.81 7.49 -9.91
C PHE A 1197 6.10 8.06 -11.31
N ALA A 1198 7.34 8.01 -11.78
CA ALA A 1198 7.78 8.45 -13.11
C ALA A 1198 7.95 7.28 -14.11
N SER A 1199 7.90 6.03 -13.66
CA SER A 1199 7.98 4.85 -14.52
C SER A 1199 6.61 4.52 -15.15
N TYR A 1200 6.62 4.03 -16.39
CA TYR A 1200 5.40 3.53 -17.02
C TYR A 1200 4.95 2.21 -16.39
N TRP A 1201 3.66 1.90 -16.54
CA TRP A 1201 3.06 0.69 -15.98
C TRP A 1201 3.72 -0.60 -16.51
N SER A 1202 4.24 -0.59 -17.74
CA SER A 1202 5.08 -1.65 -18.33
C SER A 1202 6.38 -1.90 -17.55
N ASP A 1203 6.90 -0.86 -16.89
CA ASP A 1203 8.22 -0.82 -16.29
C ASP A 1203 8.14 -0.98 -14.76
N CYS A 1204 6.93 -0.86 -14.18
CA CYS A 1204 6.65 -1.05 -12.75
C CYS A 1204 6.35 -2.51 -12.39
N THR A 1205 7.23 -3.43 -12.80
CA THR A 1205 7.06 -4.86 -12.51
C THR A 1205 7.98 -5.34 -11.38
N VAL A 1206 7.63 -6.47 -10.76
CA VAL A 1206 8.48 -7.13 -9.74
C VAL A 1206 9.87 -7.49 -10.28
N GLN A 1207 10.00 -7.73 -11.60
CA GLN A 1207 11.29 -8.03 -12.23
C GLN A 1207 12.08 -6.78 -12.61
N ALA A 1208 11.44 -5.60 -12.65
CA ALA A 1208 12.07 -4.36 -13.06
C ALA A 1208 13.17 -3.95 -12.09
N SER A 1209 14.34 -3.61 -12.66
CA SER A 1209 15.49 -3.15 -11.90
C SER A 1209 16.39 -2.24 -12.75
N ARG A 1210 17.08 -1.31 -12.09
CA ARG A 1210 18.14 -0.48 -12.69
C ARG A 1210 19.38 -0.46 -11.79
N ALA A 1211 20.56 -0.45 -12.38
CA ALA A 1211 21.79 -0.19 -11.64
C ALA A 1211 21.75 1.21 -11.03
N ASP A 1212 22.27 1.38 -9.82
CA ASP A 1212 22.18 2.63 -9.07
C ASP A 1212 23.48 2.89 -8.28
N ASN A 1213 23.87 4.16 -8.18
CA ASN A 1213 25.13 4.56 -7.53
C ASN A 1213 24.94 5.10 -6.09
N GLY A 1214 23.72 5.09 -5.56
CA GLY A 1214 23.42 5.61 -4.23
C GLY A 1214 23.38 7.14 -4.12
N SER A 1215 23.41 7.86 -5.24
CA SER A 1215 23.23 9.32 -5.27
C SER A 1215 21.78 9.73 -4.99
N ALA A 1216 21.59 10.96 -4.51
CA ALA A 1216 20.28 11.48 -4.18
C ALA A 1216 19.44 11.74 -5.44
N GLN A 1217 18.31 11.04 -5.54
CA GLN A 1217 17.45 11.05 -6.72
C GLN A 1217 15.99 11.37 -6.36
N PRO A 1218 15.23 12.04 -7.26
CA PRO A 1218 13.87 12.49 -6.97
C PRO A 1218 12.82 11.38 -7.07
N ASP A 1219 13.17 10.19 -7.56
CA ASP A 1219 12.27 9.05 -7.78
C ASP A 1219 12.70 7.75 -7.07
N VAL A 1220 13.76 7.81 -6.25
CA VAL A 1220 14.31 6.68 -5.47
C VAL A 1220 14.07 6.89 -3.96
N GLY A 1221 13.74 5.80 -3.27
CA GLY A 1221 13.64 5.67 -1.83
C GLY A 1221 14.11 4.28 -1.37
N PHE A 1222 13.64 3.81 -0.22
CA PHE A 1222 14.01 2.50 0.31
C PHE A 1222 12.98 1.95 1.30
N ARG A 1223 13.03 0.64 1.52
CA ARG A 1223 12.40 -0.07 2.64
C ARG A 1223 13.49 -0.66 3.55
N VAL A 1224 13.16 -0.95 4.81
CA VAL A 1224 14.13 -1.53 5.78
C VAL A 1224 13.86 -3.02 6.01
N LEU A 1225 14.93 -3.79 6.11
CA LEU A 1225 14.90 -5.17 6.61
C LEU A 1225 15.50 -5.19 8.01
N ARG A 1226 14.83 -5.87 8.93
CA ARG A 1226 15.24 -6.12 10.31
C ARG A 1226 15.41 -7.62 10.49
N GLU A 1227 16.59 -8.01 10.96
CA GLU A 1227 16.97 -9.43 11.06
C GLU A 1227 16.26 -10.12 12.23
N LEU A 1228 15.98 -11.41 12.07
CA LEU A 1228 15.40 -12.27 13.11
C LEU A 1228 16.44 -13.34 13.51
N PRO A 1229 16.51 -13.72 14.81
CA PRO A 1229 17.46 -14.72 15.31
C PRO A 1229 17.07 -16.17 14.91
#